data_AF-A0A8T6M774-F1
#
_entry.id   AF-A0A8T6M774-F1
#
_cell.length_a   1.000
_cell.length_b   1.000
_cell.length_c   1.000
_cell.angle_alpha   90.00
_cell.angle_beta   90.00
_cell.angle_gamma   90.00
#
_symmetry.space_group_name_H-M   'P 1'
#
loop_
_entity.id
_entity.type
_entity.pdbx_description
1 polymer ?
#
loop_
_entity_poly.entity_id
_entity_poly.type
_entity_poly.pdbx_seq_one_letter_code
_entity_poly.pdbx_strand_id
1 'polypeptide(L)'
;MKEKSPQIVITDTNLEEFKKLVRRAVFLKHDEDKVFAAIPNHTWRTIFAKNFDGNFEYARRSLLYKYKDIEKIDTTNVDREKNKIANLDRATKFVTDAIDKKEKVLFVTDFDNDGSLAQAVINEYLVIDKAASENMFVEYAQTVNGNSNRGFTVDHIDLIVDSKGIDPSSAFLIVTADNGINSKEEQEKILSKYPAAKIVVTDHHNPDVEMVVKENDRTVIFNPKNNPTEFFKKFNISGATTVGVLMKNVLKKRFTDIELAAYDKNFEKIGTLFKVANLLDYVNSHPADKPEKDYIITKFLQLQPLMNINNSISKIITGEIPADAIIALEKKIPKLNVALIHEEAKNIHIQNTMAKLLLQIYRSKDDYIAESVFVPLKKTKKSDKDKVEDVAIVVAESIIVDAEKKNLSRSDFNRIFLEEINNPTNYTDHNNINPNYIEQLRPLIFGLAADYDKTAFLDSLEEKMVEVFESIKVSEKRMAEELRKGEVVTKTRLENSVIAYADPHILLVFNRKFLNKVYNDENPGFSLTLDSIGKAKVSGSFRSLYDISDILKDKAKLEKQLNVKIETPGHERAAGFIIKSNNPKKYPINEAVIEAVNVFINNSIEKIKENEIENTKDYLLADLDTMKLIDRINKVVRGNVSNFEKITPLLKLTPDTIWTDSYTTEQFTMKQVADTKKYGYITINTDFNNGTIIVPVELIRRIVENDYKDYLSLGYMDAGVFMIDRVVPEKQAKSIIDLRVQNSKTKAIVEAFEQDFKEKNNVELTRENIADNPFFKYHAYGKLNFELFEKMVIGIIDSNKIDTLSVFDVEANGFGNSKLMNFGSTNYEINKDSGIKMKKEDFYSHLFMTSRKEDYLLNDEQAKGLEEINVKDYVSMSISLKKIVLQQYSKEDGVRYFLPPNAEKLTKKKSLPYEKIKNYAENESDGFVYFNREIKATMLAFLVKDKDFRVPQEMIGLTGITQEVLEKYGKVTSQVDKELSDFYTGKKVLFGAHNTPYDARVSRANLPKFYQLMKDNKVYDSALFAKEERLAYDAVSVSNISQIDEINSNVFFYNNSNSDFNLTNFIRENKNGYYPDRTNQYLLEIDNGEYYFVNKVLHEKIKINATKEELLTEMKD
;
A
#
# COMPACT_ATOMS: atom_id res chain seq x y z
N MET A 1 -18.17 -21.08 43.22
CA MET A 1 -16.91 -21.18 42.47
C MET A 1 -17.15 -20.56 41.10
N LYS A 2 -16.56 -19.39 40.82
CA LYS A 2 -16.71 -18.69 39.54
C LYS A 2 -15.56 -19.15 38.63
N GLU A 3 -15.90 -19.76 37.50
CA GLU A 3 -14.93 -20.11 36.46
C GLU A 3 -14.26 -18.84 35.94
N LYS A 4 -12.93 -18.78 36.04
CA LYS A 4 -12.11 -17.85 35.29
C LYS A 4 -12.30 -18.17 33.81
N SER A 5 -12.57 -17.17 32.98
CA SER A 5 -12.46 -17.32 31.53
C SER A 5 -11.06 -17.87 31.19
N PRO A 6 -10.94 -19.01 30.50
CA PRO A 6 -9.65 -19.64 30.26
C PRO A 6 -8.84 -18.76 29.31
N GLN A 7 -7.63 -18.36 29.71
CA GLN A 7 -6.63 -17.92 28.73
C GLN A 7 -6.42 -19.07 27.75
N ILE A 8 -6.60 -18.80 26.45
CA ILE A 8 -6.31 -19.79 25.40
C ILE A 8 -4.81 -20.11 25.49
N VAL A 9 -4.48 -21.31 25.95
CA VAL A 9 -3.09 -21.78 26.03
C VAL A 9 -2.63 -22.13 24.61
N ILE A 10 -1.66 -21.39 24.08
CA ILE A 10 -1.06 -21.67 22.78
C ILE A 10 -0.13 -22.88 22.91
N THR A 11 -0.62 -24.05 22.46
CA THR A 11 0.18 -25.28 22.39
C THR A 11 1.17 -25.25 21.22
N ASP A 12 2.21 -26.07 21.30
CA ASP A 12 3.22 -26.20 20.24
C ASP A 12 2.60 -26.71 18.94
N THR A 13 1.65 -27.64 19.03
CA THR A 13 0.91 -28.15 17.88
C THR A 13 0.12 -27.04 17.19
N ASN A 14 -0.63 -26.22 17.95
CA ASN A 14 -1.40 -25.12 17.36
C ASN A 14 -0.49 -24.05 16.75
N LEU A 15 0.68 -23.81 17.35
CA LEU A 15 1.68 -22.89 16.81
C LEU A 15 2.25 -23.37 15.47
N GLU A 16 2.58 -24.65 15.35
CA GLU A 16 3.10 -25.21 14.10
C GLU A 16 2.04 -25.21 12.98
N GLU A 17 0.77 -25.51 13.29
CA GLU A 17 -0.31 -25.38 12.31
C GLU A 17 -0.54 -23.92 11.89
N PHE A 18 -0.45 -22.97 12.82
CA PHE A 18 -0.49 -21.54 12.50
C PHE A 18 0.66 -21.13 11.58
N LYS A 19 1.89 -21.57 11.85
CA LYS A 19 3.07 -21.31 10.99
C LYS A 19 2.89 -21.87 9.58
N LYS A 20 2.37 -23.10 9.44
CA LYS A 20 2.05 -23.71 8.13
C LYS A 20 1.01 -22.89 7.36
N LEU A 21 0.00 -22.39 8.06
CA LEU A 21 -1.04 -21.55 7.47
C LEU A 21 -0.46 -20.21 6.99
N VAL A 22 0.37 -19.54 7.79
CA VAL A 22 1.06 -18.29 7.38
C VAL A 22 1.96 -18.55 6.18
N ARG A 23 2.77 -19.62 6.21
CA ARG A 23 3.63 -20.03 5.08
C ARG A 23 2.84 -20.17 3.77
N ARG A 24 1.65 -20.78 3.83
CA ARG A 24 0.75 -20.92 2.67
C ARG A 24 0.22 -19.57 2.21
N ALA A 25 -0.23 -18.72 3.13
CA ALA A 25 -0.81 -17.41 2.81
C ALA A 25 0.23 -16.42 2.23
N VAL A 26 1.51 -16.56 2.60
CA VAL A 26 2.63 -15.75 2.07
C VAL A 26 3.05 -16.17 0.65
N PHE A 27 2.68 -17.37 0.19
CA PHE A 27 3.22 -17.99 -1.04
C PHE A 27 4.76 -18.05 -1.02
N LEU A 28 5.31 -18.61 0.06
CA LEU A 28 6.75 -18.67 0.34
C LEU A 28 7.52 -19.43 -0.76
N LYS A 29 8.64 -18.86 -1.24
CA LYS A 29 9.55 -19.50 -2.20
C LYS A 29 10.53 -20.45 -1.50
N HIS A 30 11.13 -21.36 -2.27
CA HIS A 30 12.03 -22.37 -1.72
C HIS A 30 13.30 -21.78 -1.07
N ASP A 31 13.85 -20.71 -1.62
CA ASP A 31 15.02 -19.98 -1.09
C ASP A 31 14.69 -19.19 0.20
N GLU A 32 13.42 -18.83 0.39
CA GLU A 32 12.92 -18.06 1.54
C GLU A 32 12.61 -18.94 2.77
N ASP A 33 12.52 -20.27 2.60
CA ASP A 33 12.19 -21.22 3.66
C ASP A 33 13.14 -21.15 4.86
N LYS A 34 14.43 -20.96 4.59
CA LYS A 34 15.45 -20.88 5.65
C LYS A 34 15.24 -19.66 6.54
N VAL A 35 14.90 -18.52 5.93
CA VAL A 35 14.62 -17.26 6.66
C VAL A 35 13.37 -17.42 7.50
N PHE A 36 12.29 -17.95 6.90
CA PHE A 36 11.03 -18.18 7.61
C PHE A 36 11.21 -19.10 8.82
N ALA A 37 11.99 -20.17 8.67
CA ALA A 37 12.26 -21.13 9.74
C ALA A 37 13.17 -20.57 10.85
N ALA A 38 14.03 -19.59 10.53
CA ALA A 38 14.92 -18.95 11.50
C ALA A 38 14.19 -17.98 12.45
N ILE A 39 12.98 -17.53 12.11
CA ILE A 39 12.18 -16.66 12.99
C ILE A 39 11.80 -17.46 14.27
N PRO A 40 12.10 -16.93 15.47
CA PRO A 40 11.86 -17.64 16.72
C PRO A 40 10.40 -18.01 16.97
N ASN A 41 10.20 -19.18 17.59
CA ASN A 41 8.87 -19.61 18.00
C ASN A 41 8.21 -18.65 19.01
N HIS A 42 8.97 -17.96 19.87
CA HIS A 42 8.38 -16.98 20.79
C HIS A 42 7.81 -15.77 20.01
N THR A 43 8.45 -15.33 18.93
CA THR A 43 7.92 -14.29 18.03
C THR A 43 6.60 -14.74 17.40
N TRP A 44 6.56 -15.96 16.85
CA TRP A 44 5.33 -16.53 16.30
C TRP A 44 4.20 -16.68 17.32
N ARG A 45 4.53 -17.05 18.57
CA ARG A 45 3.53 -17.12 19.66
C ARG A 45 2.95 -15.75 19.98
N THR A 46 3.78 -14.72 20.05
CA THR A 46 3.29 -13.35 20.31
C THR A 46 2.40 -12.86 19.17
N ILE A 47 2.78 -13.09 17.92
CA ILE A 47 1.95 -12.79 16.74
C ILE A 47 0.61 -13.52 16.83
N PHE A 48 0.62 -14.83 17.10
CA PHE A 48 -0.61 -15.59 17.20
C PHE A 48 -1.51 -15.12 18.35
N ALA A 49 -0.92 -14.81 19.51
CA ALA A 49 -1.62 -14.32 20.69
C ALA A 49 -2.22 -12.92 20.49
N LYS A 50 -1.48 -11.99 19.89
CA LYS A 50 -1.90 -10.59 19.77
C LYS A 50 -2.80 -10.36 18.57
N ASN A 51 -2.48 -10.95 17.42
CA ASN A 51 -3.14 -10.63 16.15
C ASN A 51 -4.38 -11.49 15.93
N PHE A 52 -4.47 -12.64 16.61
CA PHE A 52 -5.56 -13.61 16.44
C PHE A 52 -6.14 -14.11 17.77
N ASP A 53 -5.81 -13.49 18.90
CA ASP A 53 -6.19 -13.89 20.26
C ASP A 53 -5.84 -15.36 20.61
N GLY A 54 -4.82 -15.92 19.95
CA GLY A 54 -4.47 -17.34 20.06
C GLY A 54 -5.51 -18.30 19.47
N ASN A 55 -6.49 -17.79 18.72
CA ASN A 55 -7.58 -18.57 18.13
C ASN A 55 -7.21 -19.02 16.70
N PHE A 56 -6.92 -20.31 16.54
CA PHE A 56 -6.51 -20.89 15.26
C PHE A 56 -7.60 -20.80 14.19
N GLU A 57 -8.87 -20.99 14.57
CA GLU A 57 -9.97 -20.95 13.61
C GLU A 57 -10.24 -19.53 13.11
N TYR A 58 -10.08 -18.51 13.96
CA TYR A 58 -10.10 -17.12 13.54
C TYR A 58 -8.91 -16.80 12.62
N ALA A 59 -7.70 -17.22 12.98
CA ALA A 59 -6.52 -17.06 12.13
C ALA A 59 -6.73 -17.72 10.75
N ARG A 60 -7.28 -18.93 10.70
CA ARG A 60 -7.63 -19.65 9.48
C ARG A 60 -8.62 -18.89 8.62
N ARG A 61 -9.69 -18.35 9.19
CA ARG A 61 -10.66 -17.54 8.42
C ARG A 61 -10.02 -16.25 7.89
N SER A 62 -9.23 -15.56 8.72
CA SER A 62 -8.60 -14.29 8.36
C SER A 62 -7.55 -14.47 7.26
N LEU A 63 -6.70 -15.49 7.36
CA LEU A 63 -5.59 -15.75 6.44
C LEU A 63 -6.05 -16.38 5.11
N LEU A 64 -7.27 -16.92 5.06
CA LEU A 64 -7.86 -17.51 3.86
C LEU A 64 -9.03 -16.67 3.29
N TYR A 65 -9.09 -15.39 3.63
CA TYR A 65 -10.07 -14.42 3.08
C TYR A 65 -11.54 -14.81 3.31
N LYS A 66 -11.85 -15.52 4.40
CA LYS A 66 -13.22 -15.93 4.78
C LYS A 66 -13.93 -14.84 5.58
N TYR A 67 -14.00 -13.63 5.04
CA TYR A 67 -14.48 -12.44 5.76
C TYR A 67 -15.95 -12.54 6.22
N LYS A 68 -16.82 -13.17 5.43
CA LYS A 68 -18.22 -13.38 5.82
C LYS A 68 -18.39 -14.34 6.98
N ASP A 69 -17.55 -15.37 7.07
CA ASP A 69 -17.55 -16.27 8.23
C ASP A 69 -17.09 -15.52 9.49
N ILE A 70 -16.14 -14.59 9.34
CA ILE A 70 -15.68 -13.72 10.44
C ILE A 70 -16.82 -12.83 10.93
N GLU A 71 -17.55 -12.17 10.02
CA GLU A 71 -18.69 -11.32 10.37
C GLU A 71 -19.79 -12.12 11.10
N LYS A 72 -20.15 -13.28 10.56
CA LYS A 72 -21.19 -14.15 11.11
C LYS A 72 -20.83 -14.77 12.47
N ILE A 73 -19.55 -15.05 12.71
CA ILE A 73 -19.11 -15.80 13.90
C ILE A 73 -18.37 -14.88 14.86
N ASP A 74 -17.22 -14.36 14.44
CA ASP A 74 -16.27 -13.66 15.32
C ASP A 74 -16.77 -12.25 15.66
N THR A 75 -17.18 -11.45 14.67
CA THR A 75 -17.75 -10.11 14.90
C THR A 75 -19.04 -10.20 15.70
N THR A 76 -19.93 -11.14 15.37
CA THR A 76 -21.17 -11.37 16.13
C THR A 76 -20.90 -11.70 17.60
N ASN A 77 -19.88 -12.50 17.91
CA ASN A 77 -19.51 -12.80 19.30
C ASN A 77 -18.99 -11.55 20.04
N VAL A 78 -18.17 -10.73 19.38
CA VAL A 78 -17.69 -9.47 19.95
C VAL A 78 -18.85 -8.49 20.18
N ASP A 79 -19.80 -8.39 19.25
CA ASP A 79 -20.97 -7.53 19.41
C ASP A 79 -21.86 -7.92 20.60
N ARG A 80 -21.94 -9.21 20.93
CA ARG A 80 -22.60 -9.67 22.17
C ARG A 80 -21.90 -9.15 23.42
N GLU A 81 -20.58 -9.03 23.43
CA GLU A 81 -19.83 -8.44 24.56
C GLU A 81 -20.05 -6.93 24.65
N LYS A 82 -20.10 -6.21 23.51
CA LYS A 82 -20.40 -4.77 23.48
C LYS A 82 -21.79 -4.46 24.04
N ASN A 83 -22.77 -5.32 23.83
CA ASN A 83 -24.12 -5.14 24.41
C ASN A 83 -24.18 -5.31 25.94
N LYS A 84 -23.08 -5.71 26.59
CA LYS A 84 -22.97 -5.84 28.04
C LYS A 84 -22.33 -4.62 28.72
N ILE A 85 -21.99 -3.57 27.96
CA ILE A 85 -21.47 -2.32 28.54
C ILE A 85 -22.53 -1.76 29.50
N ALA A 86 -22.09 -1.33 30.68
CA ALA A 86 -22.97 -0.82 31.72
C ALA A 86 -23.82 0.35 31.21
N ASN A 87 -25.07 0.43 31.68
CA ASN A 87 -26.04 1.47 31.36
C ASN A 87 -26.52 1.58 29.90
N LEU A 88 -26.27 0.58 29.03
CA LEU A 88 -26.76 0.60 27.65
C LEU A 88 -28.28 0.84 27.55
N ASP A 89 -29.09 0.09 28.31
CA ASP A 89 -30.54 0.22 28.29
C ASP A 89 -31.01 1.61 28.78
N ARG A 90 -30.34 2.15 29.80
CA ARG A 90 -30.67 3.45 30.38
C ARG A 90 -30.32 4.60 29.43
N ALA A 91 -29.15 4.54 28.80
CA ALA A 91 -28.74 5.50 27.77
C ALA A 91 -29.65 5.40 26.53
N THR A 92 -30.00 4.19 26.10
CA THR A 92 -30.94 3.96 25.00
C THR A 92 -32.28 4.61 25.31
N LYS A 93 -32.81 4.41 26.53
CA LYS A 93 -34.06 5.03 26.97
C LYS A 93 -34.01 6.55 26.95
N PHE A 94 -32.90 7.17 27.36
CA PHE A 94 -32.77 8.64 27.32
C PHE A 94 -32.90 9.17 25.90
N VAL A 95 -32.24 8.52 24.95
CA VAL A 95 -32.29 8.90 23.54
C VAL A 95 -33.67 8.65 22.94
N THR A 96 -34.26 7.46 23.15
CA THR A 96 -35.61 7.17 22.61
C THR A 96 -36.67 8.07 23.20
N ASP A 97 -36.65 8.32 24.52
CA ASP A 97 -37.61 9.21 25.18
C ASP A 97 -37.51 10.64 24.61
N ALA A 98 -36.30 11.13 24.33
CA ALA A 98 -36.08 12.45 23.74
C ALA A 98 -36.63 12.52 22.30
N ILE A 99 -36.36 11.50 21.48
CA ILE A 99 -36.88 11.41 20.11
C ILE A 99 -38.42 11.37 20.11
N ASP A 100 -39.02 10.51 20.93
CA ASP A 100 -40.48 10.31 20.98
C ASP A 100 -41.21 11.59 21.43
N LYS A 101 -40.59 12.38 22.30
CA LYS A 101 -41.10 13.68 22.76
C LYS A 101 -40.72 14.85 21.85
N LYS A 102 -39.97 14.59 20.77
CA LYS A 102 -39.42 15.63 19.87
C LYS A 102 -38.57 16.67 20.62
N GLU A 103 -37.93 16.26 21.70
CA GLU A 103 -36.93 17.07 22.41
C GLU A 103 -35.70 17.25 21.51
N LYS A 104 -34.99 18.38 21.64
CA LYS A 104 -33.74 18.57 20.90
C LYS A 104 -32.65 17.66 21.46
N VAL A 105 -31.84 17.08 20.58
CA VAL A 105 -30.72 16.21 20.96
C VAL A 105 -29.42 16.76 20.36
N LEU A 106 -28.44 17.03 21.22
CA LEU A 106 -27.17 17.66 20.87
C LEU A 106 -26.05 16.65 21.00
N PHE A 107 -25.51 16.19 19.88
CA PHE A 107 -24.29 15.40 19.84
C PHE A 107 -23.07 16.31 19.89
N VAL A 108 -22.17 16.07 20.84
CA VAL A 108 -20.90 16.79 20.98
C VAL A 108 -19.74 15.81 20.79
N THR A 109 -19.10 15.82 19.63
CA THR A 109 -18.04 14.86 19.26
C THR A 109 -16.64 15.43 19.54
N ASP A 110 -15.63 14.61 19.85
CA ASP A 110 -14.24 15.10 19.86
C ASP A 110 -13.80 15.50 18.44
N PHE A 111 -12.75 16.30 18.31
CA PHE A 111 -12.28 16.87 17.05
C PHE A 111 -11.13 16.09 16.42
N ASP A 112 -10.72 14.94 16.97
CA ASP A 112 -9.71 14.08 16.36
C ASP A 112 -10.33 13.05 15.38
N ASN A 113 -9.58 12.03 14.97
CA ASN A 113 -10.08 11.08 13.97
C ASN A 113 -11.18 10.16 14.52
N ASP A 114 -11.14 9.79 15.80
CA ASP A 114 -12.19 8.94 16.39
C ASP A 114 -13.47 9.75 16.57
N GLY A 115 -13.36 11.00 17.02
CA GLY A 115 -14.49 11.94 17.04
C GLY A 115 -15.10 12.21 15.65
N SER A 116 -14.29 12.37 14.60
CA SER A 116 -14.81 12.46 13.21
C SER A 116 -15.50 11.17 12.74
N LEU A 117 -14.97 10.00 13.11
CA LEU A 117 -15.60 8.71 12.80
C LEU A 117 -16.88 8.52 13.60
N ALA A 118 -16.95 9.02 14.83
CA ALA A 118 -18.16 9.03 15.64
C ALA A 118 -19.26 9.85 14.96
N GLN A 119 -18.92 11.03 14.44
CA GLN A 119 -19.85 11.82 13.64
C GLN A 119 -20.26 11.11 12.34
N ALA A 120 -19.35 10.42 11.65
CA ALA A 120 -19.70 9.62 10.47
C ALA A 120 -20.71 8.51 10.82
N VAL A 121 -20.53 7.82 11.94
CA VAL A 121 -21.48 6.82 12.46
C VAL A 121 -22.84 7.44 12.79
N ILE A 122 -22.87 8.60 13.43
CA ILE A 122 -24.11 9.33 13.74
C ILE A 122 -24.81 9.74 12.43
N ASN A 123 -24.08 10.22 11.42
CA ASN A 123 -24.65 10.56 10.12
C ASN A 123 -25.34 9.35 9.45
N GLU A 124 -24.72 8.17 9.50
CA GLU A 124 -25.35 6.94 8.98
C GLU A 124 -26.60 6.55 9.77
N TYR A 125 -26.62 6.74 11.09
CA TYR A 125 -27.83 6.57 11.89
C TYR A 125 -28.96 7.54 11.47
N LEU A 126 -28.63 8.81 11.22
CA LEU A 126 -29.62 9.83 10.83
C LEU A 126 -30.21 9.59 9.43
N VAL A 127 -29.50 8.89 8.56
CA VAL A 127 -30.04 8.43 7.26
C VAL A 127 -31.15 7.38 7.46
N ILE A 128 -31.01 6.52 8.47
CA ILE A 128 -31.98 5.47 8.79
C ILE A 128 -33.19 6.07 9.52
N ASP A 129 -32.97 6.80 10.62
CA ASP A 129 -34.03 7.40 11.43
C ASP A 129 -34.30 8.86 11.04
N LYS A 130 -35.02 9.05 9.93
CA LYS A 130 -35.37 10.38 9.42
C LYS A 130 -36.15 11.23 10.43
N ALA A 131 -36.99 10.61 11.27
CA ALA A 131 -37.75 11.35 12.28
C ALA A 131 -36.82 11.93 13.36
N ALA A 132 -35.77 11.20 13.74
CA ALA A 132 -34.75 11.71 14.66
C ALA A 132 -33.94 12.86 14.04
N SER A 133 -33.68 12.83 12.72
CA SER A 133 -32.89 13.84 12.01
C SER A 133 -33.45 15.27 12.07
N GLU A 134 -34.76 15.44 12.28
CA GLU A 134 -35.39 16.77 12.39
C GLU A 134 -35.00 17.53 13.67
N ASN A 135 -34.57 16.82 14.72
CA ASN A 135 -34.33 17.37 16.06
C ASN A 135 -32.94 17.05 16.63
N MET A 136 -32.09 16.38 15.87
CA MET A 136 -30.72 16.04 16.24
C MET A 136 -29.71 16.98 15.58
N PHE A 137 -28.83 17.55 16.40
CA PHE A 137 -27.72 18.41 15.96
C PHE A 137 -26.40 17.74 16.33
N VAL A 138 -25.41 17.80 15.43
CA VAL A 138 -24.09 17.20 15.66
C VAL A 138 -23.03 18.28 15.48
N GLU A 139 -22.26 18.53 16.53
CA GLU A 139 -21.24 19.58 16.56
C GLU A 139 -19.93 19.04 17.17
N TYR A 140 -18.79 19.47 16.63
CA TYR A 140 -17.48 19.19 17.23
C TYR A 140 -17.31 19.99 18.52
N ALA A 141 -16.62 19.41 19.51
CA ALA A 141 -16.17 20.12 20.69
C ALA A 141 -15.23 21.28 20.33
N GLN A 142 -15.50 22.48 20.86
CA GLN A 142 -14.73 23.68 20.54
C GLN A 142 -14.29 24.43 21.80
N THR A 143 -13.16 25.13 21.70
CA THR A 143 -12.74 26.12 22.70
C THR A 143 -13.51 27.42 22.47
N VAL A 144 -14.42 27.74 23.38
CA VAL A 144 -15.25 28.95 23.34
C VAL A 144 -14.87 29.83 24.54
N ASN A 145 -14.82 31.16 24.35
CA ASN A 145 -14.47 32.14 25.41
C ASN A 145 -13.14 31.87 26.15
N GLY A 146 -12.18 31.20 25.49
CA GLY A 146 -10.90 30.82 26.10
C GLY A 146 -10.98 29.62 27.06
N ASN A 147 -12.16 29.00 27.21
CA ASN A 147 -12.31 27.75 27.96
C ASN A 147 -11.76 26.57 27.17
N SER A 148 -10.54 26.16 27.55
CA SER A 148 -9.78 25.08 26.91
C SER A 148 -9.89 23.75 27.67
N ASN A 149 -10.90 23.58 28.52
CA ASN A 149 -11.19 22.30 29.15
C ASN A 149 -11.51 21.25 28.09
N ARG A 150 -11.00 20.02 28.26
CA ARG A 150 -11.20 18.93 27.29
C ARG A 150 -12.63 18.37 27.41
N GLY A 151 -13.21 17.99 26.28
CA GLY A 151 -14.56 17.42 26.16
C GLY A 151 -15.62 18.49 26.01
N PHE A 152 -16.84 18.22 26.49
CA PHE A 152 -17.91 19.21 26.48
C PHE A 152 -17.70 20.27 27.58
N THR A 153 -17.95 21.53 27.24
CA THR A 153 -17.84 22.68 28.15
C THR A 153 -19.15 23.45 28.19
N VAL A 154 -19.43 24.13 29.30
CA VAL A 154 -20.64 24.97 29.40
C VAL A 154 -20.67 26.06 28.34
N ASP A 155 -19.52 26.70 28.04
CA ASP A 155 -19.42 27.76 27.03
C ASP A 155 -19.75 27.25 25.61
N HIS A 156 -19.38 26.01 25.30
CA HIS A 156 -19.71 25.42 24.01
C HIS A 156 -21.18 25.01 23.92
N ILE A 157 -21.76 24.46 24.99
CA ILE A 157 -23.20 24.16 25.03
C ILE A 157 -24.02 25.45 24.90
N ASP A 158 -23.60 26.54 25.55
CA ASP A 158 -24.21 27.85 25.42
C ASP A 158 -24.26 28.32 23.97
N LEU A 159 -23.12 28.24 23.27
CA LEU A 159 -23.02 28.61 21.86
C LEU A 159 -23.98 27.78 20.97
N ILE A 160 -24.09 26.47 21.20
CA ILE A 160 -24.99 25.59 20.45
C ILE A 160 -26.46 25.94 20.76
N VAL A 161 -26.81 26.11 22.04
CA VAL A 161 -28.16 26.45 22.48
C VAL A 161 -28.62 27.77 21.84
N ASP A 162 -27.78 28.80 21.89
CA ASP A 162 -28.08 30.11 21.33
C ASP A 162 -28.21 30.06 19.80
N SER A 163 -27.27 29.43 19.12
CA SER A 163 -27.22 29.36 17.65
C SER A 163 -28.32 28.49 17.03
N LYS A 164 -28.78 27.44 17.72
CA LYS A 164 -29.88 26.57 17.26
C LYS A 164 -31.24 27.03 17.78
N GLY A 165 -31.31 28.11 18.55
CA GLY A 165 -32.56 28.66 19.09
C GLY A 165 -33.25 27.72 20.08
N ILE A 166 -32.49 27.02 20.92
CA ILE A 166 -33.02 26.10 21.93
C ILE A 166 -33.43 26.92 23.15
N ASP A 167 -34.65 26.75 23.64
CA ASP A 167 -35.09 27.40 24.88
C ASP A 167 -34.32 26.81 26.08
N PRO A 168 -33.52 27.61 26.82
CA PRO A 168 -32.74 27.15 27.98
C PRO A 168 -33.58 26.51 29.09
N SER A 169 -34.88 26.83 29.16
CA SER A 169 -35.81 26.28 30.15
C SER A 169 -36.50 24.99 29.70
N SER A 170 -36.41 24.65 28.41
CA SER A 170 -37.00 23.45 27.82
C SER A 170 -36.15 22.20 28.04
N ALA A 171 -36.78 21.03 27.93
CA ALA A 171 -36.05 19.76 27.99
C ALA A 171 -35.30 19.51 26.67
N PHE A 172 -34.01 19.21 26.79
CA PHE A 172 -33.17 18.75 25.69
C PHE A 172 -32.13 17.76 26.21
N LEU A 173 -31.58 16.96 25.31
CA LEU A 173 -30.61 15.92 25.61
C LEU A 173 -29.24 16.29 25.03
N ILE A 174 -28.19 16.20 25.83
CA ILE A 174 -26.80 16.29 25.38
C ILE A 174 -26.26 14.87 25.32
N VAL A 175 -25.68 14.47 24.19
CA VAL A 175 -25.01 13.19 24.02
C VAL A 175 -23.56 13.46 23.61
N THR A 176 -22.59 13.07 24.44
CA THR A 176 -21.19 13.18 24.03
C THR A 176 -20.80 12.00 23.17
N ALA A 177 -19.82 12.16 22.29
CA ALA A 177 -19.19 11.04 21.59
C ALA A 177 -17.66 11.22 21.61
N ASP A 178 -16.99 10.17 22.07
CA ASP A 178 -15.53 10.15 22.23
C ASP A 178 -14.99 11.23 23.21
N ASN A 179 -15.85 11.71 24.11
CA ASN A 179 -15.43 12.67 25.12
C ASN A 179 -16.37 12.70 26.33
N GLY A 180 -15.93 13.40 27.37
CA GLY A 180 -16.78 13.83 28.48
C GLY A 180 -16.70 12.98 29.75
N ILE A 181 -16.04 11.82 29.77
CA ILE A 181 -16.00 10.97 30.98
C ILE A 181 -15.40 11.70 32.18
N ASN A 182 -14.42 12.57 31.95
CA ASN A 182 -13.68 13.32 32.96
C ASN A 182 -14.08 14.81 33.06
N SER A 183 -15.31 15.16 32.66
CA SER A 183 -15.81 16.55 32.60
C SER A 183 -16.75 16.92 33.75
N LYS A 184 -16.52 16.39 34.96
CA LYS A 184 -17.39 16.59 36.14
C LYS A 184 -17.72 18.05 36.46
N GLU A 185 -16.74 18.96 36.40
CA GLU A 185 -16.97 20.37 36.69
C GLU A 185 -17.92 21.01 35.65
N GLU A 186 -17.72 20.69 34.38
CA GLU A 186 -18.55 21.20 33.27
C GLU A 186 -19.96 20.59 33.32
N GLN A 187 -20.08 19.32 33.69
CA GLN A 187 -21.37 18.67 33.97
C GLN A 187 -22.16 19.43 35.04
N GLU A 188 -21.53 19.78 36.17
CA GLU A 188 -22.17 20.50 37.26
C GLU A 188 -22.62 21.91 36.83
N LYS A 189 -21.79 22.62 36.05
CA LYS A 189 -22.15 23.93 35.46
C LYS A 189 -23.34 23.83 34.52
N ILE A 190 -23.33 22.86 33.60
CA ILE A 190 -24.41 22.67 32.62
C ILE A 190 -25.72 22.31 33.29
N LEU A 191 -25.73 21.37 34.23
CA LEU A 191 -26.95 20.95 34.92
C LEU A 191 -27.53 22.01 35.86
N SER A 192 -26.70 22.97 36.30
CA SER A 192 -27.11 24.14 37.07
C SER A 192 -27.75 25.19 36.16
N LYS A 193 -27.13 25.47 35.00
CA LYS A 193 -27.61 26.45 34.03
C LYS A 193 -28.86 25.99 33.27
N TYR A 194 -28.93 24.71 32.92
CA TYR A 194 -30.00 24.07 32.16
C TYR A 194 -30.71 23.01 33.02
N PRO A 195 -31.67 23.40 33.88
CA PRO A 195 -32.25 22.51 34.88
C PRO A 195 -33.04 21.34 34.27
N ALA A 196 -33.62 21.52 33.08
CA ALA A 196 -34.37 20.48 32.36
C ALA A 196 -33.50 19.62 31.43
N ALA A 197 -32.22 19.94 31.25
CA ALA A 197 -31.33 19.19 30.38
C ALA A 197 -30.95 17.82 30.96
N LYS A 198 -30.76 16.85 30.07
CA LYS A 198 -30.19 15.53 30.38
C LYS A 198 -28.87 15.34 29.64
N ILE A 199 -28.03 14.47 30.16
CA ILE A 199 -26.71 14.18 29.60
C ILE A 199 -26.51 12.66 29.48
N VAL A 200 -26.13 12.20 28.29
CA VAL A 200 -25.61 10.86 28.05
C VAL A 200 -24.13 11.02 27.70
N VAL A 201 -23.24 10.51 28.55
CA VAL A 201 -21.81 10.55 28.27
C VAL A 201 -21.42 9.27 27.56
N THR A 202 -21.10 9.34 26.27
CA THR A 202 -20.51 8.21 25.52
C THR A 202 -19.04 8.48 25.24
N ASP A 203 -18.20 7.63 25.80
CA ASP A 203 -16.75 7.80 25.83
C ASP A 203 -16.10 6.42 26.05
N HIS A 204 -14.80 6.31 25.78
CA HIS A 204 -14.01 5.09 25.94
C HIS A 204 -12.72 5.30 26.75
N HIS A 205 -12.39 6.56 27.06
CA HIS A 205 -11.25 6.93 27.88
C HIS A 205 -11.38 6.37 29.30
N ASN A 206 -10.23 6.20 29.99
CA ASN A 206 -10.21 5.76 31.37
C ASN A 206 -10.85 6.81 32.31
N PRO A 207 -11.79 6.41 33.20
CA PRO A 207 -12.35 7.31 34.18
C PRO A 207 -11.30 7.67 35.25
N ASP A 208 -11.11 8.96 35.47
CA ASP A 208 -10.28 9.50 36.55
C ASP A 208 -11.14 9.66 37.81
N VAL A 209 -10.71 9.06 38.92
CA VAL A 209 -11.44 9.03 40.19
C VAL A 209 -11.85 10.41 40.69
N GLU A 210 -11.06 11.46 40.44
CA GLU A 210 -11.36 12.82 40.92
C GLU A 210 -12.27 13.60 39.95
N MET A 211 -12.18 13.29 38.65
CA MET A 211 -12.73 14.09 37.54
C MET A 211 -13.91 13.42 36.84
N VAL A 212 -14.19 12.15 37.12
CA VAL A 212 -15.28 11.39 36.48
C VAL A 212 -16.63 12.06 36.75
N VAL A 213 -17.44 12.21 35.70
CA VAL A 213 -18.81 12.74 35.82
C VAL A 213 -19.63 11.91 36.80
N LYS A 214 -20.60 12.55 37.47
CA LYS A 214 -21.46 11.88 38.46
C LYS A 214 -22.73 11.39 37.80
N GLU A 215 -22.90 10.07 37.75
CA GLU A 215 -24.16 9.46 37.34
C GLU A 215 -25.30 9.86 38.31
N ASN A 216 -26.45 10.29 37.76
CA ASN A 216 -27.63 10.75 38.51
C ASN A 216 -28.89 10.66 37.63
N ASP A 217 -30.07 11.07 38.09
CA ASP A 217 -31.34 10.96 37.33
C ASP A 217 -31.35 11.70 35.98
N ARG A 218 -30.47 12.70 35.80
CA ARG A 218 -30.30 13.49 34.58
C ARG A 218 -29.00 13.18 33.82
N THR A 219 -28.12 12.33 34.35
CA THR A 219 -26.87 11.96 33.68
C THR A 219 -26.64 10.45 33.71
N VAL A 220 -26.42 9.87 32.54
CA VAL A 220 -26.04 8.46 32.39
C VAL A 220 -24.66 8.34 31.74
N ILE A 221 -23.84 7.42 32.25
CA ILE A 221 -22.50 7.15 31.74
C ILE A 221 -22.55 5.85 30.94
N PHE A 222 -22.22 5.91 29.66
CA PHE A 222 -22.09 4.76 28.77
C PHE A 222 -20.65 4.67 28.27
N ASN A 223 -19.79 3.98 29.02
CA ASN A 223 -18.37 3.85 28.73
C ASN A 223 -17.89 2.42 29.08
N PRO A 224 -17.18 1.71 28.18
CA PRO A 224 -16.70 0.33 28.42
C PRO A 224 -15.74 0.18 29.60
N LYS A 225 -15.05 1.26 30.00
CA LYS A 225 -14.12 1.31 31.14
C LYS A 225 -14.77 1.76 32.45
N ASN A 226 -16.02 2.23 32.41
CA ASN A 226 -16.80 2.48 33.62
C ASN A 226 -17.58 1.21 34.00
N ASN A 227 -17.24 0.60 35.15
CA ASN A 227 -17.74 -0.72 35.56
C ASN A 227 -17.49 -1.83 34.50
N PRO A 228 -16.22 -2.09 34.12
CA PRO A 228 -15.90 -2.96 33.00
C PRO A 228 -16.22 -4.44 33.28
N THR A 229 -16.76 -5.12 32.27
CA THR A 229 -16.87 -6.60 32.25
C THR A 229 -15.49 -7.24 32.14
N GLU A 230 -15.37 -8.57 32.34
CA GLU A 230 -14.08 -9.27 32.11
C GLU A 230 -13.53 -9.05 30.69
N PHE A 231 -14.41 -8.96 29.69
CA PHE A 231 -14.01 -8.62 28.32
C PHE A 231 -13.38 -7.24 28.25
N PHE A 232 -14.02 -6.21 28.82
CA PHE A 232 -13.52 -4.83 28.80
C PHE A 232 -12.42 -4.52 29.83
N LYS A 233 -12.09 -5.46 30.73
CA LYS A 233 -10.84 -5.43 31.49
C LYS A 233 -9.64 -5.74 30.60
N LYS A 234 -9.79 -6.67 29.64
CA LYS A 234 -8.73 -7.05 28.68
C LYS A 234 -8.71 -6.13 27.46
N PHE A 235 -9.87 -5.88 26.86
CA PHE A 235 -10.02 -5.14 25.61
C PHE A 235 -10.65 -3.76 25.83
N ASN A 236 -10.66 -2.93 24.79
CA ASN A 236 -11.44 -1.69 24.74
C ASN A 236 -12.10 -1.54 23.36
N ILE A 237 -12.92 -0.51 23.17
CA ILE A 237 -13.43 -0.06 21.88
C ILE A 237 -13.21 1.46 21.76
N SER A 238 -13.31 2.02 20.55
CA SER A 238 -13.18 3.46 20.30
C SER A 238 -14.44 4.23 20.73
N GLY A 239 -14.35 5.54 20.86
CA GLY A 239 -15.48 6.44 21.06
C GLY A 239 -16.53 6.34 19.94
N ALA A 240 -16.10 6.27 18.67
CA ALA A 240 -17.03 6.05 17.54
C ALA A 240 -17.79 4.72 17.65
N THR A 241 -17.08 3.65 18.06
CA THR A 241 -17.72 2.35 18.29
C THR A 241 -18.67 2.41 19.47
N THR A 242 -18.31 3.14 20.53
CA THR A 242 -19.15 3.30 21.73
C THR A 242 -20.46 4.00 21.39
N VAL A 243 -20.44 5.20 20.81
CA VAL A 243 -21.68 5.90 20.41
C VAL A 243 -22.47 5.08 19.39
N GLY A 244 -21.80 4.37 18.49
CA GLY A 244 -22.44 3.53 17.51
C GLY A 244 -23.17 2.31 18.09
N VAL A 245 -22.65 1.68 19.15
CA VAL A 245 -23.37 0.61 19.88
C VAL A 245 -24.66 1.15 20.48
N LEU A 246 -24.62 2.35 21.06
CA LEU A 246 -25.82 3.03 21.57
C LEU A 246 -26.82 3.28 20.42
N MET A 247 -26.38 3.87 19.31
CA MET A 247 -27.27 4.18 18.18
C MET A 247 -27.85 2.91 17.53
N LYS A 248 -27.08 1.83 17.40
CA LYS A 248 -27.60 0.53 16.94
C LYS A 248 -28.67 -0.03 17.89
N ASN A 249 -28.54 0.16 19.20
CA ASN A 249 -29.57 -0.28 20.15
C ASN A 249 -30.84 0.58 20.05
N VAL A 250 -30.68 1.90 19.89
CA VAL A 250 -31.80 2.83 19.63
C VAL A 250 -32.58 2.41 18.38
N LEU A 251 -31.91 2.08 17.27
CA LEU A 251 -32.57 1.59 16.05
C LEU A 251 -33.36 0.30 16.31
N LYS A 252 -32.77 -0.68 16.99
CA LYS A 252 -33.45 -1.96 17.33
C LYS A 252 -34.65 -1.80 18.27
N LYS A 253 -34.73 -0.69 19.02
CA LYS A 253 -35.89 -0.37 19.86
C LYS A 253 -37.00 0.33 19.08
N ARG A 254 -36.65 1.08 18.04
CA ARG A 254 -37.58 1.93 17.28
C ARG A 254 -38.14 1.24 16.05
N PHE A 255 -37.39 0.30 15.48
CA PHE A 255 -37.73 -0.39 14.25
C PHE A 255 -37.72 -1.91 14.45
N THR A 256 -38.55 -2.60 13.68
CA THR A 256 -38.56 -4.06 13.58
C THR A 256 -37.39 -4.56 12.74
N ASP A 257 -37.01 -5.83 12.90
CA ASP A 257 -35.95 -6.45 12.09
C ASP A 257 -36.26 -6.40 10.59
N ILE A 258 -37.54 -6.44 10.20
CA ILE A 258 -38.00 -6.34 8.80
C ILE A 258 -37.75 -4.93 8.25
N GLU A 259 -38.04 -3.89 9.03
CA GLU A 259 -37.78 -2.50 8.62
C GLU A 259 -36.27 -2.23 8.54
N LEU A 260 -35.48 -2.77 9.48
CA LEU A 260 -34.03 -2.59 9.49
C LEU A 260 -33.33 -3.32 8.35
N ALA A 261 -33.89 -4.43 7.85
CA ALA A 261 -33.34 -5.14 6.69
C ALA A 261 -33.28 -4.27 5.42
N ALA A 262 -34.13 -3.25 5.30
CA ALA A 262 -34.05 -2.29 4.20
C ALA A 262 -32.80 -1.38 4.25
N TYR A 263 -32.08 -1.40 5.38
CA TYR A 263 -30.90 -0.56 5.66
C TYR A 263 -29.63 -1.38 5.90
N ASP A 264 -29.58 -2.64 5.49
CA ASP A 264 -28.42 -3.54 5.67
C ASP A 264 -27.10 -2.86 5.26
N LYS A 265 -27.13 -2.12 4.15
CA LYS A 265 -26.00 -1.35 3.64
C LYS A 265 -25.49 -0.27 4.60
N ASN A 266 -26.38 0.45 5.28
CA ASN A 266 -25.97 1.42 6.30
C ASN A 266 -25.38 0.71 7.53
N PHE A 267 -25.90 -0.47 7.90
CA PHE A 267 -25.31 -1.28 8.97
C PHE A 267 -23.90 -1.78 8.64
N GLU A 268 -23.64 -2.15 7.38
CA GLU A 268 -22.31 -2.51 6.89
C GLU A 268 -21.33 -1.33 6.96
N LYS A 269 -21.75 -0.14 6.53
CA LYS A 269 -20.95 1.09 6.67
C LYS A 269 -20.62 1.38 8.13
N ILE A 270 -21.62 1.35 9.01
CA ILE A 270 -21.41 1.54 10.46
C ILE A 270 -20.43 0.47 11.01
N GLY A 271 -20.57 -0.79 10.59
CA GLY A 271 -19.64 -1.86 10.97
C GLY A 271 -18.21 -1.60 10.51
N THR A 272 -18.02 -1.12 9.29
CA THR A 272 -16.71 -0.74 8.74
C THR A 272 -16.12 0.43 9.52
N LEU A 273 -16.91 1.47 9.77
CA LEU A 273 -16.49 2.65 10.55
C LEU A 273 -16.07 2.27 11.98
N PHE A 274 -16.74 1.32 12.64
CA PHE A 274 -16.31 0.82 13.97
C PHE A 274 -14.91 0.21 13.92
N LYS A 275 -14.70 -0.73 12.98
CA LYS A 275 -13.42 -1.42 12.83
C LYS A 275 -12.31 -0.42 12.50
N VAL A 276 -12.57 0.50 11.59
CA VAL A 276 -11.63 1.57 11.20
C VAL A 276 -11.33 2.50 12.39
N ALA A 277 -12.32 2.90 13.17
CA ALA A 277 -12.10 3.75 14.33
C ALA A 277 -11.21 3.09 15.38
N ASN A 278 -11.46 1.81 15.69
CA ASN A 278 -10.57 1.02 16.54
C ASN A 278 -9.13 0.92 15.99
N LEU A 279 -8.97 0.89 14.66
CA LEU A 279 -7.65 0.91 14.01
C LEU A 279 -6.97 2.28 14.18
N LEU A 280 -7.64 3.35 13.77
CA LEU A 280 -7.07 4.70 13.67
C LEU A 280 -6.88 5.41 15.01
N ASP A 281 -7.61 4.99 16.04
CA ASP A 281 -7.43 5.47 17.41
C ASP A 281 -6.48 4.58 18.24
N TYR A 282 -5.84 3.60 17.60
CA TYR A 282 -4.88 2.71 18.26
C TYR A 282 -5.46 2.00 19.49
N VAL A 283 -6.74 1.61 19.43
CA VAL A 283 -7.43 0.98 20.54
C VAL A 283 -6.98 -0.47 20.70
N ASN A 284 -6.75 -0.93 21.93
CA ASN A 284 -6.54 -2.35 22.22
C ASN A 284 -7.86 -3.14 22.17
N SER A 285 -8.56 -3.10 21.03
CA SER A 285 -9.77 -3.89 20.76
C SER A 285 -9.45 -5.34 20.40
N HIS A 286 -10.45 -6.21 20.54
CA HIS A 286 -10.35 -7.61 20.11
C HIS A 286 -10.00 -7.67 18.62
N PRO A 287 -9.16 -8.63 18.15
CA PRO A 287 -8.70 -8.67 16.76
C PRO A 287 -9.79 -8.70 15.67
N ALA A 288 -10.96 -9.29 15.97
CA ALA A 288 -12.13 -9.34 15.08
C ALA A 288 -12.94 -8.02 15.04
N ASP A 289 -12.53 -7.02 15.83
CA ASP A 289 -13.11 -5.68 15.87
C ASP A 289 -12.19 -4.64 15.23
N LYS A 290 -11.26 -5.10 14.37
CA LYS A 290 -10.40 -4.30 13.51
C LYS A 290 -10.49 -4.82 12.08
N PRO A 291 -10.20 -4.01 11.05
CA PRO A 291 -10.42 -4.41 9.67
C PRO A 291 -9.54 -5.59 9.31
N GLU A 292 -10.10 -6.58 8.62
CA GLU A 292 -9.42 -7.81 8.19
C GLU A 292 -8.95 -7.74 6.74
N LYS A 293 -9.54 -6.84 5.96
CA LYS A 293 -9.26 -6.63 4.55
C LYS A 293 -8.09 -5.65 4.40
N ASP A 294 -7.00 -6.12 3.80
CA ASP A 294 -5.76 -5.34 3.59
C ASP A 294 -6.01 -3.99 2.92
N TYR A 295 -6.81 -3.97 1.84
CA TYR A 295 -7.12 -2.74 1.13
C TYR A 295 -7.90 -1.71 1.98
N ILE A 296 -8.74 -2.17 2.92
CA ILE A 296 -9.41 -1.29 3.88
C ILE A 296 -8.39 -0.71 4.86
N ILE A 297 -7.52 -1.57 5.42
CA ILE A 297 -6.48 -1.15 6.35
C ILE A 297 -5.62 -0.06 5.71
N THR A 298 -5.06 -0.32 4.53
CA THR A 298 -4.20 0.65 3.84
C THR A 298 -4.94 1.92 3.46
N LYS A 299 -6.15 1.86 2.88
CA LYS A 299 -6.93 3.07 2.52
C LYS A 299 -7.09 4.00 3.72
N PHE A 300 -7.51 3.46 4.87
CA PHE A 300 -7.74 4.29 6.06
C PHE A 300 -6.44 4.69 6.77
N LEU A 301 -5.37 3.89 6.72
CA LEU A 301 -4.04 4.30 7.19
C LEU A 301 -3.44 5.43 6.34
N GLN A 302 -3.75 5.53 5.05
CA GLN A 302 -3.36 6.65 4.19
C GLN A 302 -4.20 7.91 4.47
N LEU A 303 -5.50 7.77 4.71
CA LEU A 303 -6.39 8.88 5.08
C LEU A 303 -6.05 9.45 6.46
N GLN A 304 -5.66 8.62 7.43
CA GLN A 304 -5.41 9.04 8.81
C GLN A 304 -4.42 10.22 8.95
N PRO A 305 -3.18 10.19 8.41
CA PRO A 305 -2.25 11.30 8.50
C PRO A 305 -2.71 12.51 7.68
N LEU A 306 -3.45 12.29 6.59
CA LEU A 306 -3.98 13.35 5.74
C LEU A 306 -5.07 14.15 6.47
N MET A 307 -6.05 13.48 7.07
CA MET A 307 -7.10 14.11 7.86
C MET A 307 -6.54 14.83 9.11
N ASN A 308 -5.44 14.33 9.66
CA ASN A 308 -4.76 14.93 10.80
C ASN A 308 -4.06 16.27 10.49
N ILE A 309 -3.91 16.66 9.22
CA ILE A 309 -3.34 17.96 8.85
C ILE A 309 -4.22 19.11 9.36
N ASN A 310 -5.54 18.93 9.39
CA ASN A 310 -6.45 19.87 10.05
C ASN A 310 -5.94 20.23 11.47
N ASN A 311 -5.49 19.23 12.21
CA ASN A 311 -5.04 19.38 13.57
C ASN A 311 -3.67 20.04 13.70
N SER A 312 -2.81 20.01 12.68
CA SER A 312 -1.48 20.66 12.72
C SER A 312 -1.56 22.14 12.38
N ILE A 313 -2.46 22.52 11.46
CA ILE A 313 -2.57 23.90 10.96
C ILE A 313 -3.88 24.62 11.34
N SER A 314 -4.67 24.07 12.28
CA SER A 314 -6.00 24.58 12.62
C SER A 314 -6.07 26.09 12.90
N LYS A 315 -5.04 26.65 13.53
CA LYS A 315 -4.98 28.10 13.83
C LYS A 315 -4.85 28.97 12.58
N ILE A 316 -4.24 28.45 11.52
CA ILE A 316 -4.09 29.13 10.22
C ILE A 316 -5.37 29.01 9.41
N ILE A 317 -6.13 27.91 9.55
CA ILE A 317 -7.37 27.71 8.77
C ILE A 317 -8.36 28.85 9.00
N THR A 318 -8.57 29.20 10.27
CA THR A 318 -9.61 30.15 10.71
C THR A 318 -9.06 31.50 11.19
N GLY A 319 -7.74 31.68 11.24
CA GLY A 319 -7.09 32.86 11.83
C GLY A 319 -6.05 33.47 10.91
N GLU A 320 -5.73 34.74 11.17
CA GLU A 320 -4.64 35.44 10.48
C GLU A 320 -3.30 35.22 11.19
N ILE A 321 -2.19 35.38 10.46
CA ILE A 321 -0.84 35.32 11.02
C ILE A 321 -0.52 36.66 11.71
N PRO A 322 -0.40 36.72 13.05
CA PRO A 322 -0.13 37.98 13.74
C PRO A 322 1.28 38.52 13.46
N ALA A 323 1.43 39.84 13.44
CA ALA A 323 2.73 40.49 13.23
C ALA A 323 3.79 40.06 14.28
N ASP A 324 3.39 39.90 15.54
CA ASP A 324 4.28 39.45 16.61
C ASP A 324 4.83 38.03 16.37
N ALA A 325 4.04 37.17 15.72
CA ALA A 325 4.49 35.82 15.36
C ALA A 325 5.56 35.88 14.26
N ILE A 326 5.41 36.75 13.26
CA ILE A 326 6.42 36.99 12.22
C ILE A 326 7.71 37.53 12.84
N ILE A 327 7.62 38.54 13.72
CA ILE A 327 8.79 39.11 14.41
C ILE A 327 9.53 38.02 15.21
N ALA A 328 8.79 37.15 15.91
CA ALA A 328 9.38 36.04 16.65
C ALA A 328 10.06 35.01 15.74
N LEU A 329 9.49 34.73 14.55
CA LEU A 329 10.09 33.83 13.55
C LEU A 329 11.35 34.45 12.93
N GLU A 330 11.33 35.71 12.52
CA GLU A 330 12.48 36.41 11.93
C GLU A 330 13.68 36.46 12.89
N LYS A 331 13.42 36.59 14.20
CA LYS A 331 14.47 36.53 15.22
C LYS A 331 15.16 35.17 15.30
N LYS A 332 14.47 34.08 14.96
CA LYS A 332 14.96 32.69 15.10
C LYS A 332 15.37 32.04 13.78
N ILE A 333 14.93 32.56 12.64
CA ILE A 333 15.15 32.00 11.31
C ILE A 333 15.88 33.02 10.43
N PRO A 334 17.17 32.80 10.14
CA PRO A 334 17.92 33.67 9.24
C PRO A 334 17.32 33.68 7.82
N LYS A 335 17.13 34.87 7.25
CA LYS A 335 16.57 35.07 5.88
C LYS A 335 15.21 34.39 5.67
N LEU A 336 14.33 34.46 6.67
CA LEU A 336 12.96 33.96 6.60
C LEU A 336 12.23 34.53 5.37
N ASN A 337 11.64 33.65 4.56
CA ASN A 337 10.75 34.04 3.47
C ASN A 337 9.33 34.30 3.99
N VAL A 338 9.10 35.50 4.52
CA VAL A 338 7.79 35.92 5.06
C VAL A 338 6.70 35.91 3.98
N ALA A 339 7.05 36.24 2.73
CA ALA A 339 6.10 36.25 1.61
C ALA A 339 5.54 34.84 1.35
N LEU A 340 6.39 33.81 1.36
CA LEU A 340 5.98 32.41 1.23
C LEU A 340 5.01 32.00 2.35
N ILE A 341 5.30 32.37 3.60
CA ILE A 341 4.42 32.02 4.74
C ILE A 341 3.02 32.62 4.56
N HIS A 342 2.91 33.88 4.14
CA HIS A 342 1.62 34.50 3.85
C HIS A 342 0.92 33.93 2.61
N GLU A 343 1.66 33.62 1.55
CA GLU A 343 1.12 32.98 0.35
C GLU A 343 0.50 31.62 0.68
N GLU A 344 1.21 30.79 1.45
CA GLU A 344 0.72 29.47 1.82
C GLU A 344 -0.44 29.53 2.83
N ALA A 345 -0.48 30.54 3.71
CA ALA A 345 -1.65 30.79 4.56
C ALA A 345 -2.88 31.17 3.73
N LYS A 346 -2.72 32.02 2.71
CA LYS A 346 -3.78 32.36 1.75
C LYS A 346 -4.27 31.11 1.00
N ASN A 347 -3.37 30.24 0.57
CA ASN A 347 -3.74 28.98 -0.06
C ASN A 347 -4.60 28.11 0.87
N ILE A 348 -4.26 28.02 2.15
CA ILE A 348 -5.06 27.30 3.16
C ILE A 348 -6.47 27.92 3.31
N HIS A 349 -6.59 29.25 3.35
CA HIS A 349 -7.91 29.90 3.41
C HIS A 349 -8.77 29.64 2.16
N ILE A 350 -8.16 29.60 0.98
CA ILE A 350 -8.82 29.20 -0.26
C ILE A 350 -9.34 27.77 -0.15
N GLN A 351 -8.54 26.84 0.40
CA GLN A 351 -8.97 25.46 0.62
C GLN A 351 -10.10 25.36 1.66
N ASN A 352 -10.14 26.20 2.70
CA ASN A 352 -11.27 26.26 3.63
C ASN A 352 -12.57 26.73 2.94
N THR A 353 -12.44 27.68 2.02
CA THR A 353 -13.56 28.14 1.17
C THR A 353 -14.04 27.04 0.23
N MET A 354 -13.10 26.29 -0.37
CA MET A 354 -13.43 25.13 -1.20
C MET A 354 -14.16 24.05 -0.40
N ALA A 355 -13.73 23.79 0.83
CA ALA A 355 -14.41 22.84 1.72
C ALA A 355 -15.86 23.24 2.00
N LYS A 356 -16.13 24.54 2.21
CA LYS A 356 -17.50 25.07 2.36
C LYS A 356 -18.37 24.75 1.14
N LEU A 357 -17.86 24.96 -0.07
CA LEU A 357 -18.57 24.65 -1.32
C LEU A 357 -18.90 23.16 -1.43
N LEU A 358 -17.92 22.29 -1.15
CA LEU A 358 -18.11 20.83 -1.21
C LEU A 358 -19.15 20.34 -0.18
N LEU A 359 -19.18 20.93 1.02
CA LEU A 359 -20.22 20.66 2.02
C LEU A 359 -21.61 21.04 1.52
N GLN A 360 -21.73 22.18 0.85
CA GLN A 360 -23.00 22.63 0.26
C GLN A 360 -23.47 21.71 -0.86
N ILE A 361 -22.57 21.28 -1.74
CA ILE A 361 -22.86 20.29 -2.80
C ILE A 361 -23.36 18.99 -2.19
N TYR A 362 -22.70 18.48 -1.14
CA TYR A 362 -23.13 17.27 -0.46
C TYR A 362 -24.53 17.41 0.17
N ARG A 363 -24.80 18.53 0.83
CA ARG A 363 -26.09 18.80 1.49
C ARG A 363 -27.24 18.93 0.49
N SER A 364 -26.99 19.52 -0.69
CA SER A 364 -28.01 19.81 -1.71
C SER A 364 -28.08 18.73 -2.81
N LYS A 365 -27.37 17.60 -2.65
CA LYS A 365 -27.29 16.52 -3.65
C LYS A 365 -28.66 16.01 -4.11
N ASP A 366 -29.62 15.96 -3.19
CA ASP A 366 -30.97 15.44 -3.44
C ASP A 366 -31.80 16.43 -4.27
N ASP A 367 -31.51 17.73 -4.17
CA ASP A 367 -32.15 18.79 -4.97
C ASP A 367 -31.67 18.74 -6.43
N TYR A 368 -30.37 18.51 -6.65
CA TYR A 368 -29.82 18.35 -8.01
C TYR A 368 -30.39 17.14 -8.75
N ILE A 369 -30.76 16.08 -8.03
CA ILE A 369 -31.45 14.92 -8.61
C ILE A 369 -32.82 15.35 -9.14
N ALA A 370 -33.57 16.18 -8.39
CA ALA A 370 -34.89 16.66 -8.80
C ALA A 370 -34.85 17.56 -10.05
N GLU A 371 -33.83 18.42 -10.19
CA GLU A 371 -33.64 19.25 -11.39
C GLU A 371 -33.26 18.44 -12.64
N SER A 372 -32.47 17.38 -12.50
CA SER A 372 -32.00 16.56 -13.62
C SER A 372 -33.13 15.79 -14.35
N VAL A 373 -34.25 15.56 -13.67
CA VAL A 373 -35.46 14.93 -14.23
C VAL A 373 -36.28 15.93 -15.08
N PHE A 374 -36.07 17.23 -14.89
CA PHE A 374 -36.81 18.32 -15.55
C PHE A 374 -36.03 18.95 -16.71
N VAL A 375 -35.57 18.13 -17.67
CA VAL A 375 -35.14 18.67 -18.99
C VAL A 375 -36.33 18.61 -19.94
N PRO A 376 -36.93 19.75 -20.36
CA PRO A 376 -38.04 19.72 -21.30
C PRO A 376 -37.54 19.16 -22.64
N LEU A 377 -38.15 18.05 -23.07
CA LEU A 377 -37.98 17.50 -24.42
C LEU A 377 -38.13 18.63 -25.45
N LYS A 378 -37.02 19.02 -26.08
CA LYS A 378 -37.04 19.85 -27.29
C LYS A 378 -37.94 19.16 -28.31
N LYS A 379 -39.12 19.76 -28.56
CA LYS A 379 -40.07 19.36 -29.61
C LYS A 379 -39.34 19.18 -30.95
N THR A 380 -39.03 17.95 -31.31
CA THR A 380 -38.74 17.57 -32.68
C THR A 380 -40.07 17.52 -33.42
N LYS A 381 -40.27 18.46 -34.35
CA LYS A 381 -41.37 18.42 -35.32
C LYS A 381 -41.26 17.13 -36.13
N LYS A 382 -42.27 16.26 -36.06
CA LYS A 382 -42.62 15.36 -37.16
C LYS A 382 -44.14 15.19 -37.27
N SER A 383 -44.53 15.32 -38.54
CA SER A 383 -45.82 15.21 -39.23
C SER A 383 -46.98 14.41 -38.62
N ASP A 384 -48.16 14.97 -38.86
CA ASP A 384 -49.48 14.34 -38.88
C ASP A 384 -49.50 12.95 -39.52
N LYS A 385 -50.14 11.98 -38.83
CA LYS A 385 -51.34 11.27 -39.28
C LYS A 385 -51.64 10.08 -38.37
N ASP A 386 -52.72 10.22 -37.60
CA ASP A 386 -53.87 9.31 -37.53
C ASP A 386 -54.48 9.29 -36.12
N LYS A 387 -55.72 9.80 -36.08
CA LYS A 387 -56.66 9.69 -34.96
C LYS A 387 -57.32 8.32 -35.04
N VAL A 388 -57.68 7.72 -33.90
CA VAL A 388 -59.04 7.41 -33.38
C VAL A 388 -58.84 6.07 -32.61
N GLU A 389 -59.27 5.78 -31.37
CA GLU A 389 -60.53 6.01 -30.64
C GLU A 389 -60.35 5.73 -29.11
N ASP A 390 -61.01 6.53 -28.28
CA ASP A 390 -61.66 6.33 -26.96
C ASP A 390 -61.10 5.32 -25.91
N VAL A 391 -60.64 5.81 -24.74
CA VAL A 391 -61.41 6.15 -23.51
C VAL A 391 -62.13 4.95 -22.88
N ALA A 392 -61.40 4.21 -22.02
CA ALA A 392 -61.93 3.63 -20.79
C ALA A 392 -60.78 3.10 -19.92
N ILE A 393 -60.52 3.76 -18.79
CA ILE A 393 -60.17 3.24 -17.45
C ILE A 393 -59.52 4.39 -16.68
N VAL A 394 -60.38 5.25 -16.17
CA VAL A 394 -60.09 6.20 -15.09
C VAL A 394 -60.23 5.44 -13.78
N VAL A 395 -59.32 4.49 -13.49
CA VAL A 395 -59.04 3.92 -12.15
C VAL A 395 -57.64 3.27 -12.20
N ALA A 396 -56.58 4.04 -12.44
CA ALA A 396 -55.19 3.55 -12.31
C ALA A 396 -54.14 4.68 -12.23
N GLU A 397 -54.44 5.84 -11.65
CA GLU A 397 -53.47 6.94 -11.48
C GLU A 397 -53.02 7.11 -10.02
N SER A 398 -52.79 6.02 -9.30
CA SER A 398 -52.11 6.09 -7.99
C SER A 398 -51.13 4.97 -7.68
N ILE A 399 -50.84 4.05 -8.60
CA ILE A 399 -49.93 2.94 -8.34
C ILE A 399 -49.06 2.69 -9.57
N ILE A 400 -47.75 2.86 -9.37
CA ILE A 400 -46.61 2.57 -10.28
C ILE A 400 -46.36 3.63 -11.37
N VAL A 401 -45.76 4.74 -10.95
CA VAL A 401 -44.66 5.34 -11.74
C VAL A 401 -43.40 5.05 -10.93
N ASP A 402 -42.77 3.91 -11.20
CA ASP A 402 -41.33 3.74 -10.95
C ASP A 402 -40.61 4.73 -11.87
N ALA A 403 -40.47 5.96 -11.39
CA ALA A 403 -39.47 6.86 -11.93
C ALA A 403 -38.12 6.30 -11.50
N GLU A 404 -37.42 5.60 -12.41
CA GLU A 404 -35.98 5.40 -12.31
C GLU A 404 -35.34 6.78 -12.10
N LYS A 405 -35.09 7.16 -10.84
CA LYS A 405 -34.34 8.35 -10.50
C LYS A 405 -32.95 8.16 -11.10
N LYS A 406 -32.65 8.89 -12.17
CA LYS A 406 -31.33 8.89 -12.79
C LYS A 406 -30.31 9.32 -11.73
N ASN A 407 -29.43 8.40 -11.34
CA ASN A 407 -28.33 8.71 -10.43
C ASN A 407 -27.39 9.71 -11.11
N LEU A 408 -26.92 10.72 -10.36
CA LEU A 408 -25.98 11.72 -10.85
C LEU A 408 -24.64 11.06 -11.25
N SER A 409 -24.08 11.51 -12.36
CA SER A 409 -22.82 11.02 -12.94
C SER A 409 -21.60 11.87 -12.54
N ARG A 410 -20.39 11.40 -12.89
CA ARG A 410 -19.15 12.20 -12.79
C ARG A 410 -19.21 13.50 -13.59
N SER A 411 -19.84 13.49 -14.77
CA SER A 411 -20.05 14.71 -15.54
C SER A 411 -21.01 15.69 -14.87
N ASP A 412 -22.03 15.18 -14.16
CA ASP A 412 -22.94 16.05 -13.40
C ASP A 412 -22.21 16.70 -12.23
N PHE A 413 -21.34 15.96 -11.53
CA PHE A 413 -20.49 16.53 -10.49
C PHE A 413 -19.65 17.69 -11.04
N ASN A 414 -18.92 17.48 -12.14
CA ASN A 414 -18.08 18.53 -12.71
C ASN A 414 -18.87 19.78 -13.10
N ARG A 415 -20.07 19.61 -13.66
CA ARG A 415 -20.96 20.73 -14.00
C ARG A 415 -21.42 21.48 -12.75
N ILE A 416 -21.98 20.78 -11.77
CA ILE A 416 -22.49 21.35 -10.51
C ILE A 416 -21.36 22.05 -9.76
N PHE A 417 -20.18 21.43 -9.69
CA PHE A 417 -19.02 22.02 -9.04
C PHE A 417 -18.60 23.35 -9.69
N LEU A 418 -18.60 23.42 -11.02
CA LEU A 418 -18.33 24.67 -11.74
C LEU A 418 -19.43 25.73 -11.54
N GLU A 419 -20.69 25.32 -11.49
CA GLU A 419 -21.82 26.21 -11.19
C GLU A 419 -21.68 26.82 -9.78
N GLU A 420 -21.43 25.98 -8.77
CA GLU A 420 -21.30 26.40 -7.37
C GLU A 420 -20.05 27.25 -7.11
N ILE A 421 -18.93 26.99 -7.79
CA ILE A 421 -17.74 27.86 -7.73
C ILE A 421 -18.03 29.25 -8.28
N ASN A 422 -18.84 29.35 -9.33
CA ASN A 422 -19.14 30.63 -9.95
C ASN A 422 -20.27 31.38 -9.25
N ASN A 423 -20.94 30.77 -8.27
CA ASN A 423 -22.03 31.39 -7.53
C ASN A 423 -21.50 32.31 -6.42
N PRO A 424 -21.67 33.66 -6.54
CA PRO A 424 -21.13 34.60 -5.57
C PRO A 424 -21.74 34.47 -4.17
N THR A 425 -22.97 33.93 -4.04
CA THR A 425 -23.63 33.79 -2.74
C THR A 425 -22.90 32.81 -1.83
N ASN A 426 -22.21 31.83 -2.41
CA ASN A 426 -21.51 30.79 -1.66
C ASN A 426 -20.27 31.32 -0.91
N TYR A 427 -19.77 32.48 -1.31
CA TYR A 427 -18.63 33.16 -0.67
C TYR A 427 -19.04 34.15 0.42
N THR A 428 -20.34 34.34 0.65
CA THR A 428 -20.82 35.16 1.77
C THR A 428 -20.80 34.35 3.07
N ASP A 429 -20.26 34.92 4.15
CA ASP A 429 -20.24 34.25 5.44
C ASP A 429 -21.63 34.26 6.06
N HIS A 430 -22.20 33.06 6.17
CA HIS A 430 -23.30 32.80 7.09
C HIS A 430 -22.67 32.43 8.43
N ASN A 431 -23.25 32.89 9.54
CA ASN A 431 -22.79 32.63 10.92
C ASN A 431 -22.79 31.12 11.24
N ASN A 432 -21.82 30.36 10.71
CA ASN A 432 -21.61 28.97 11.07
C ASN A 432 -20.90 28.91 12.42
N ILE A 433 -21.40 28.06 13.32
CA ILE A 433 -20.84 27.84 14.65
C ILE A 433 -19.39 27.36 14.52
N ASN A 434 -19.09 26.54 13.50
CA ASN A 434 -17.75 26.10 13.17
C ASN A 434 -17.26 26.75 11.85
N PRO A 435 -16.34 27.72 11.88
CA PRO A 435 -15.76 28.33 10.68
C PRO A 435 -14.68 27.47 10.01
N ASN A 436 -14.28 26.35 10.64
CA ASN A 436 -13.38 25.37 10.05
C ASN A 436 -14.19 24.37 9.21
N TYR A 437 -14.36 24.66 7.92
CA TYR A 437 -15.08 23.80 6.99
C TYR A 437 -14.26 22.57 6.58
N ILE A 438 -12.93 22.66 6.61
CA ILE A 438 -12.03 21.52 6.38
C ILE A 438 -12.28 20.43 7.43
N GLU A 439 -12.44 20.80 8.71
CA GLU A 439 -12.77 19.86 9.78
C GLU A 439 -14.12 19.16 9.56
N GLN A 440 -15.11 19.91 9.05
CA GLN A 440 -16.45 19.39 8.75
C GLN A 440 -16.48 18.41 7.56
N LEU A 441 -15.46 18.39 6.70
CA LEU A 441 -15.36 17.40 5.60
C LEU A 441 -14.96 16.00 6.10
N ARG A 442 -14.16 15.91 7.16
CA ARG A 442 -13.60 14.65 7.67
C ARG A 442 -14.63 13.53 7.91
N PRO A 443 -15.79 13.77 8.55
CA PRO A 443 -16.78 12.71 8.77
C PRO A 443 -17.43 12.25 7.45
N LEU A 444 -17.56 13.15 6.46
CA LEU A 444 -18.07 12.80 5.14
C LEU A 444 -17.05 11.98 4.36
N ILE A 445 -15.77 12.37 4.39
CA ILE A 445 -14.69 11.60 3.75
C ILE A 445 -14.64 10.19 4.33
N PHE A 446 -14.66 10.04 5.66
CA PHE A 446 -14.68 8.70 6.27
C PHE A 446 -15.93 7.89 5.92
N GLY A 447 -17.11 8.51 5.92
CA GLY A 447 -18.37 7.86 5.54
C GLY A 447 -18.38 7.40 4.07
N LEU A 448 -17.98 8.27 3.14
CA LEU A 448 -17.87 7.95 1.71
C LEU A 448 -16.77 6.93 1.45
N ALA A 449 -15.65 7.00 2.18
CA ALA A 449 -14.57 6.04 2.06
C ALA A 449 -14.98 4.62 2.48
N ALA A 450 -15.94 4.51 3.41
CA ALA A 450 -16.56 3.25 3.84
C ALA A 450 -17.69 2.78 2.92
N ASP A 451 -18.18 3.61 1.99
CA ASP A 451 -19.20 3.27 1.00
C ASP A 451 -18.56 2.77 -0.31
N TYR A 452 -18.63 1.47 -0.53
CA TYR A 452 -18.12 0.82 -1.74
C TYR A 452 -19.12 0.77 -2.90
N ASP A 453 -20.37 1.15 -2.65
CA ASP A 453 -21.43 1.17 -3.66
C ASP A 453 -21.98 2.60 -3.81
N LYS A 454 -21.13 3.61 -3.54
CA LYS A 454 -21.47 5.01 -3.77
C LYS A 454 -21.58 5.29 -5.27
N THR A 455 -22.37 6.30 -5.63
CA THR A 455 -22.54 6.71 -7.02
C THR A 455 -21.26 7.35 -7.56
N ALA A 456 -21.08 7.36 -8.89
CA ALA A 456 -19.95 8.05 -9.53
C ALA A 456 -19.86 9.54 -9.17
N PHE A 457 -21.01 10.19 -8.90
CA PHE A 457 -21.05 11.55 -8.38
C PHE A 457 -20.42 11.66 -6.98
N LEU A 458 -20.83 10.78 -6.05
CA LEU A 458 -20.29 10.78 -4.69
C LEU A 458 -18.82 10.40 -4.64
N ASP A 459 -18.38 9.53 -5.56
CA ASP A 459 -16.97 9.17 -5.72
C ASP A 459 -16.13 10.38 -6.16
N SER A 460 -16.59 11.12 -7.18
CA SER A 460 -15.92 12.36 -7.62
C SER A 460 -15.95 13.46 -6.55
N LEU A 461 -17.01 13.50 -5.74
CA LEU A 461 -17.09 14.39 -4.59
C LEU A 461 -16.08 14.01 -3.49
N GLU A 462 -15.95 12.72 -3.15
CA GLU A 462 -14.92 12.20 -2.22
C GLU A 462 -13.51 12.55 -2.71
N GLU A 463 -13.19 12.26 -3.98
CA GLU A 463 -11.91 12.63 -4.62
C GLU A 463 -11.62 14.13 -4.41
N LYS A 464 -12.60 15.00 -4.71
CA LYS A 464 -12.40 16.44 -4.59
C LYS A 464 -12.26 16.91 -3.14
N MET A 465 -12.94 16.27 -2.20
CA MET A 465 -12.75 16.52 -0.76
C MET A 465 -11.35 16.10 -0.30
N VAL A 466 -10.82 14.99 -0.78
CA VAL A 466 -9.46 14.52 -0.47
C VAL A 466 -8.40 15.47 -1.02
N GLU A 467 -8.58 15.97 -2.26
CA GLU A 467 -7.68 16.95 -2.89
C GLU A 467 -7.49 18.23 -2.07
N VAL A 468 -8.53 18.68 -1.33
CA VAL A 468 -8.42 19.84 -0.41
C VAL A 468 -7.32 19.60 0.62
N PHE A 469 -7.28 18.41 1.23
CA PHE A 469 -6.25 18.06 2.22
C PHE A 469 -4.88 17.85 1.58
N GLU A 470 -4.81 17.32 0.37
CA GLU A 470 -3.54 17.17 -0.36
C GLU A 470 -2.92 18.54 -0.69
N SER A 471 -3.74 19.50 -1.12
CA SER A 471 -3.30 20.87 -1.34
C SER A 471 -2.76 21.49 -0.05
N ILE A 472 -3.46 21.29 1.08
CA ILE A 472 -3.00 21.80 2.39
C ILE A 472 -1.70 21.11 2.81
N LYS A 473 -1.52 19.81 2.54
CA LYS A 473 -0.29 19.07 2.83
C LYS A 473 0.92 19.67 2.11
N VAL A 474 0.73 20.16 0.88
CA VAL A 474 1.78 20.86 0.12
C VAL A 474 2.13 22.18 0.79
N SER A 475 1.14 22.99 1.17
CA SER A 475 1.35 24.25 1.90
C SER A 475 2.05 24.02 3.25
N GLU A 476 1.60 23.03 4.01
CA GLU A 476 2.20 22.61 5.29
C GLU A 476 3.68 22.22 5.10
N LYS A 477 4.00 21.45 4.05
CA LYS A 477 5.38 21.03 3.74
C LYS A 477 6.26 22.24 3.41
N ARG A 478 5.80 23.19 2.59
CA ARG A 478 6.56 24.39 2.22
C ARG A 478 6.82 25.29 3.43
N MET A 479 5.83 25.51 4.28
CA MET A 479 6.03 26.22 5.54
C MET A 479 7.03 25.49 6.45
N ALA A 480 6.92 24.16 6.56
CA ALA A 480 7.84 23.36 7.37
C ALA A 480 9.30 23.47 6.88
N GLU A 481 9.53 23.43 5.57
CA GLU A 481 10.85 23.62 4.96
C GLU A 481 11.45 24.99 5.29
N GLU A 482 10.62 26.04 5.31
CA GLU A 482 11.04 27.38 5.72
C GLU A 482 11.42 27.43 7.21
N LEU A 483 10.59 26.86 8.08
CA LEU A 483 10.86 26.82 9.53
C LEU A 483 12.12 26.01 9.89
N ARG A 484 12.48 25.01 9.08
CA ARG A 484 13.70 24.18 9.28
C ARG A 484 15.00 24.95 9.06
N LYS A 485 14.97 26.14 8.45
CA LYS A 485 16.15 27.01 8.30
C LYS A 485 16.64 27.60 9.62
N GLY A 486 15.82 27.56 10.67
CA GLY A 486 16.18 27.96 12.03
C GLY A 486 15.63 26.98 13.07
N GLU A 487 15.80 27.30 14.35
CA GLU A 487 15.31 26.48 15.46
C GLU A 487 14.33 27.30 16.31
N VAL A 488 13.03 27.11 16.06
CA VAL A 488 11.99 27.91 16.73
C VAL A 488 11.60 27.37 18.10
N VAL A 489 11.99 26.14 18.40
CA VAL A 489 11.69 25.42 19.66
C VAL A 489 12.98 25.31 20.48
N THR A 490 12.94 25.73 21.74
CA THR A 490 14.02 25.54 22.71
C THR A 490 13.94 24.14 23.30
N LYS A 491 15.06 23.44 23.46
CA LYS A 491 15.09 22.03 23.91
C LYS A 491 16.06 21.83 25.06
N THR A 492 15.66 21.02 26.03
CA THR A 492 16.51 20.47 27.08
C THR A 492 16.58 18.97 26.89
N ARG A 493 17.71 18.49 26.33
CA ARG A 493 17.95 17.07 26.03
C ARG A 493 18.84 16.44 27.10
N LEU A 494 18.41 15.27 27.57
CA LEU A 494 19.18 14.32 28.36
C LEU A 494 19.29 13.00 27.58
N GLU A 495 20.02 12.01 28.09
CA GLU A 495 20.29 10.74 27.40
C GLU A 495 19.01 9.95 27.07
N ASN A 496 18.01 9.98 27.97
CA ASN A 496 16.78 9.19 27.85
C ASN A 496 15.51 10.05 27.70
N SER A 497 15.62 11.37 27.81
CA SER A 497 14.46 12.27 27.74
C SER A 497 14.77 13.61 27.07
N VAL A 498 13.77 14.16 26.39
CA VAL A 498 13.81 15.51 25.82
C VAL A 498 12.56 16.29 26.20
N ILE A 499 12.74 17.52 26.66
CA ILE A 499 11.66 18.49 26.84
C ILE A 499 11.88 19.63 25.85
N ALA A 500 10.85 19.95 25.08
CA ALA A 500 10.85 20.98 24.07
C ALA A 500 9.80 22.05 24.40
N TYR A 501 10.14 23.32 24.19
CA TYR A 501 9.27 24.47 24.43
C TYR A 501 9.30 25.45 23.25
N ALA A 502 8.12 25.80 22.76
CA ALA A 502 7.95 26.76 21.67
C ALA A 502 7.67 28.17 22.19
N ASP A 503 8.10 29.19 21.43
CA ASP A 503 7.83 30.59 21.76
C ASP A 503 6.31 30.86 21.78
N PRO A 504 5.76 31.53 22.82
CA PRO A 504 4.32 31.82 22.91
C PRO A 504 3.76 32.59 21.72
N HIS A 505 4.55 33.49 21.11
CA HIS A 505 4.12 34.25 19.94
C HIS A 505 4.05 33.36 18.69
N ILE A 506 4.96 32.38 18.56
CA ILE A 506 4.95 31.41 17.47
C ILE A 506 3.77 30.44 17.63
N LEU A 507 3.47 30.06 18.87
CA LEU A 507 2.32 29.22 19.20
C LEU A 507 0.97 29.87 18.87
N LEU A 508 0.89 31.19 18.63
CA LEU A 508 -0.31 31.83 18.10
C LEU A 508 -0.68 31.34 16.70
N VAL A 509 0.29 30.89 15.92
CA VAL A 509 0.13 30.45 14.52
C VAL A 509 0.37 28.96 14.38
N PHE A 510 1.53 28.50 14.86
CA PHE A 510 1.99 27.13 14.69
C PHE A 510 1.84 26.36 15.99
N ASN A 511 0.90 25.42 16.03
CA ASN A 511 0.69 24.61 17.22
C ASN A 511 1.79 23.54 17.39
N ARG A 512 1.82 22.89 18.56
CA ARG A 512 2.82 21.85 18.88
C ARG A 512 2.81 20.67 17.89
N LYS A 513 1.66 20.29 17.33
CA LYS A 513 1.56 19.17 16.39
C LYS A 513 2.33 19.48 15.11
N PHE A 514 2.18 20.69 14.58
CA PHE A 514 2.95 21.16 13.44
C PHE A 514 4.44 21.25 13.78
N LEU A 515 4.82 21.94 14.87
CA LEU A 515 6.23 22.11 15.23
C LEU A 515 6.96 20.77 15.47
N ASN A 516 6.31 19.80 16.11
CA ASN A 516 6.86 18.45 16.28
C ASN A 516 7.08 17.74 14.94
N LYS A 517 6.21 17.97 13.95
CA LYS A 517 6.36 17.42 12.58
C LYS A 517 7.48 18.13 11.81
N VAL A 518 7.66 19.44 12.03
CA VAL A 518 8.74 20.21 11.40
C VAL A 518 10.10 19.72 11.87
N TYR A 519 10.32 19.64 13.19
CA TYR A 519 11.64 19.34 13.75
C TYR A 519 11.89 17.85 13.98
N ASN A 520 10.83 17.04 14.07
CA ASN A 520 10.86 15.58 14.10
C ASN A 520 12.01 14.99 14.94
N ASP A 521 12.22 15.57 16.12
CA ASP A 521 13.31 15.17 17.01
C ASP A 521 13.21 13.70 17.39
N GLU A 522 14.38 13.05 17.53
CA GLU A 522 14.47 11.71 18.10
C GLU A 522 13.77 11.66 19.47
N ASN A 523 13.04 10.57 19.71
CA ASN A 523 12.52 10.22 21.02
C ASN A 523 13.49 9.25 21.73
N PRO A 524 14.39 9.72 22.62
CA PRO A 524 15.39 8.88 23.28
C PRO A 524 14.82 7.87 24.30
N GLY A 525 13.51 7.94 24.54
CA GLY A 525 12.78 7.17 25.54
C GLY A 525 11.54 7.93 25.97
N PHE A 526 11.67 9.24 26.16
CA PHE A 526 10.57 10.15 26.42
C PHE A 526 10.78 11.50 25.75
N SER A 527 9.75 12.01 25.09
CA SER A 527 9.73 13.33 24.44
C SER A 527 8.50 14.09 24.87
N LEU A 528 8.68 15.27 25.45
CA LEU A 528 7.60 16.15 25.93
C LEU A 528 7.69 17.52 25.26
N THR A 529 6.62 17.92 24.59
CA THR A 529 6.49 19.27 24.03
C THR A 529 5.52 20.09 24.87
N LEU A 530 6.01 21.16 25.47
CA LEU A 530 5.26 22.13 26.27
C LEU A 530 4.73 23.25 25.37
N ASP A 531 3.43 23.51 25.46
CA ASP A 531 2.73 24.56 24.69
C ASP A 531 1.97 25.56 25.57
N SER A 532 1.99 25.38 26.88
CA SER A 532 1.54 26.38 27.84
C SER A 532 2.48 26.41 29.04
N ILE A 533 3.13 27.55 29.27
CA ILE A 533 3.97 27.76 30.45
C ILE A 533 3.45 28.94 31.24
N GLY A 534 2.90 28.67 32.42
CA GLY A 534 2.49 29.66 33.40
C GLY A 534 3.04 29.33 34.79
N LYS A 535 3.07 30.35 35.66
CA LYS A 535 3.55 30.19 37.05
C LYS A 535 2.70 29.19 37.86
N ALA A 536 1.41 29.06 37.52
CA ALA A 536 0.47 28.19 38.22
C ALA A 536 0.34 26.80 37.58
N LYS A 537 0.44 26.74 36.25
CA LYS A 537 0.21 25.54 35.46
C LYS A 537 1.14 25.55 34.26
N VAL A 538 1.79 24.42 34.03
CA VAL A 538 2.50 24.10 32.79
C VAL A 538 1.79 22.91 32.16
N SER A 539 1.59 22.93 30.85
CA SER A 539 1.01 21.80 30.14
C SER A 539 1.62 21.59 28.76
N GLY A 540 1.51 20.36 28.28
CA GLY A 540 1.99 19.91 27.00
C GLY A 540 1.48 18.52 26.67
N SER A 541 2.17 17.84 25.77
CA SER A 541 1.93 16.42 25.46
C SER A 541 3.23 15.66 25.32
N PHE A 542 3.24 14.40 25.74
CA PHE A 542 4.40 13.54 25.60
C PHE A 542 4.17 12.37 24.64
N ARG A 543 5.27 11.83 24.16
CA ARG A 543 5.40 10.53 23.51
C ARG A 543 6.49 9.76 24.23
N SER A 544 6.26 8.49 24.55
CA SER A 544 7.25 7.65 25.23
C SER A 544 7.34 6.26 24.61
N LEU A 545 8.55 5.69 24.68
CA LEU A 545 8.81 4.29 24.33
C LEU A 545 8.40 3.34 25.47
N TYR A 546 8.16 3.87 26.67
CA TYR A 546 7.82 3.13 27.89
C TYR A 546 6.49 3.64 28.45
N ASP A 547 5.82 2.81 29.26
CA ASP A 547 4.53 3.19 29.85
C ASP A 547 4.73 4.27 30.91
N ILE A 548 3.93 5.34 30.85
CA ILE A 548 4.08 6.49 31.76
C ILE A 548 3.81 6.11 33.21
N SER A 549 2.96 5.10 33.45
CA SER A 549 2.75 4.53 34.79
C SER A 549 4.04 3.99 35.39
N ASP A 550 4.92 3.40 34.58
CA ASP A 550 6.21 2.87 35.03
C ASP A 550 7.23 3.98 35.24
N ILE A 551 7.27 4.96 34.33
CA ILE A 551 8.14 6.14 34.43
C ILE A 551 7.79 6.97 35.67
N LEU A 552 6.50 7.16 35.96
CA LEU A 552 6.01 8.00 37.05
C LEU A 552 5.66 7.23 38.33
N LYS A 553 6.08 5.97 38.46
CA LYS A 553 5.77 5.10 39.60
C LYS A 553 6.07 5.74 40.96
N ASP A 554 7.17 6.49 41.06
CA ASP A 554 7.61 7.16 42.29
C ASP A 554 7.37 8.69 42.29
N LYS A 555 6.46 9.20 41.45
CA LYS A 555 6.25 10.65 41.28
C LYS A 555 5.86 11.38 42.56
N ALA A 556 5.20 10.70 43.51
CA ALA A 556 4.72 11.31 44.76
C ALA A 556 5.86 11.96 45.58
N LYS A 557 7.07 11.38 45.53
CA LYS A 557 8.26 11.95 46.18
C LYS A 557 8.68 13.26 45.52
N LEU A 558 8.66 13.30 44.18
CA LEU A 558 8.98 14.48 43.39
C LEU A 558 7.94 15.58 43.57
N GLU A 559 6.65 15.24 43.49
CA GLU A 559 5.51 16.14 43.70
C GLU A 559 5.59 16.85 45.06
N LYS A 560 5.88 16.08 46.13
CA LYS A 560 6.07 16.62 47.47
C LYS A 560 7.30 17.54 47.57
N GLN A 561 8.41 17.18 46.94
CA GLN A 561 9.64 17.98 46.95
C GLN A 561 9.45 19.32 46.23
N LEU A 562 8.74 19.31 45.09
CA LEU A 562 8.56 20.49 44.24
C LEU A 562 7.29 21.30 44.57
N ASN A 563 6.43 20.82 45.47
CA ASN A 563 5.10 21.39 45.75
C ASN A 563 4.22 21.53 44.50
N VAL A 564 4.24 20.51 43.65
CA VAL A 564 3.45 20.43 42.41
C VAL A 564 2.63 19.14 42.39
N LYS A 565 1.65 19.08 41.49
CA LYS A 565 0.92 17.87 41.08
C LYS A 565 1.20 17.61 39.61
N ILE A 566 1.53 16.37 39.25
CA ILE A 566 1.79 15.91 37.89
C ILE A 566 0.66 15.00 37.43
N GLU A 567 0.03 15.34 36.32
CA GLU A 567 -1.13 14.63 35.75
C GLU A 567 -0.84 14.26 34.29
N THR A 568 -1.18 13.04 33.90
CA THR A 568 -0.96 12.52 32.53
C THR A 568 -2.25 11.97 31.91
N PRO A 569 -3.21 12.85 31.54
CA PRO A 569 -4.48 12.41 30.98
C PRO A 569 -4.30 11.85 29.56
N GLY A 570 -4.74 10.61 29.33
CA GLY A 570 -4.72 9.95 28.02
C GLY A 570 -4.18 8.51 28.09
N HIS A 571 -3.49 8.08 27.03
CA HIS A 571 -2.89 6.74 26.93
C HIS A 571 -1.49 6.66 27.55
N GLU A 572 -1.06 5.46 27.95
CA GLU A 572 0.21 5.20 28.66
C GLU A 572 1.47 5.71 27.94
N ARG A 573 1.51 5.68 26.60
CA ARG A 573 2.69 6.08 25.81
C ARG A 573 2.56 7.42 25.10
N ALA A 574 1.41 8.05 25.23
CA ALA A 574 0.95 9.13 24.37
C ALA A 574 -0.21 9.87 25.03
N ALA A 575 0.10 10.92 25.80
CA ALA A 575 -0.91 11.63 26.57
C ALA A 575 -0.58 13.11 26.76
N GLY A 576 -1.54 13.84 27.32
CA GLY A 576 -1.27 15.15 27.89
C GLY A 576 -0.30 15.03 29.08
N PHE A 577 0.45 16.08 29.35
CA PHE A 577 1.31 16.19 30.52
C PHE A 577 1.05 17.53 31.19
N ILE A 578 0.68 17.53 32.45
CA ILE A 578 0.30 18.74 33.19
C ILE A 578 1.04 18.78 34.51
N ILE A 579 1.66 19.92 34.80
CA ILE A 579 2.26 20.25 36.10
C ILE A 579 1.45 21.41 36.69
N LYS A 580 0.86 21.22 37.87
CA LYS A 580 0.13 22.27 38.61
C LYS A 580 0.85 22.60 39.91
N SER A 581 1.04 23.88 40.21
CA SER A 581 1.55 24.30 41.52
C SER A 581 0.46 24.24 42.57
N ASN A 582 0.77 23.66 43.74
CA ASN A 582 -0.16 23.63 44.88
C ASN A 582 -0.34 25.02 45.50
N ASN A 583 0.62 25.94 45.31
CA ASN A 583 0.52 27.34 45.72
C ASN A 583 1.37 28.23 44.78
N PRO A 584 0.79 28.71 43.66
CA PRO A 584 1.52 29.45 42.63
C PRO A 584 2.21 30.73 43.12
N LYS A 585 1.71 31.33 44.20
CA LYS A 585 2.30 32.56 44.77
C LYS A 585 3.59 32.27 45.54
N LYS A 586 3.71 31.10 46.17
CA LYS A 586 4.86 30.71 47.00
C LYS A 586 5.84 29.78 46.26
N TYR A 587 5.31 28.91 45.40
CA TYR A 587 6.06 27.89 44.66
C TYR A 587 5.70 27.96 43.17
N PRO A 588 6.11 29.02 42.45
CA PRO A 588 5.80 29.14 41.03
C PRO A 588 6.54 28.06 40.23
N ILE A 589 5.90 27.54 39.18
CA ILE A 589 6.57 26.68 38.22
C ILE A 589 7.55 27.53 37.39
N ASN A 590 8.84 27.18 37.44
CA ASN A 590 9.92 27.84 36.72
C ASN A 590 10.79 26.79 36.00
N GLU A 591 11.84 27.24 35.32
CA GLU A 591 12.74 26.37 34.55
C GLU A 591 13.37 25.26 35.40
N ALA A 592 13.78 25.56 36.64
CA ALA A 592 14.34 24.58 37.56
C ALA A 592 13.36 23.46 37.93
N VAL A 593 12.05 23.75 38.03
CA VAL A 593 11.01 22.74 38.26
C VAL A 593 10.89 21.82 37.04
N ILE A 594 10.90 22.38 35.83
CA ILE A 594 10.81 21.62 34.57
C ILE A 594 12.05 20.73 34.40
N GLU A 595 13.23 21.27 34.69
CA GLU A 595 14.50 20.52 34.63
C GLU A 595 14.53 19.37 35.64
N ALA A 596 14.07 19.60 36.88
CA ALA A 596 13.98 18.55 37.89
C ALA A 596 13.02 17.41 37.46
N VAL A 597 11.91 17.74 36.80
CA VAL A 597 11.00 16.74 36.21
C VAL A 597 11.70 15.98 35.08
N ASN A 598 12.46 16.66 34.22
CA ASN A 598 13.19 16.00 33.13
C ASN A 598 14.22 14.99 33.66
N VAL A 599 15.02 15.40 34.67
CA VAL A 599 16.02 14.53 35.31
C VAL A 599 15.37 13.31 35.97
N PHE A 600 14.23 13.51 36.65
CA PHE A 600 13.48 12.38 37.23
C PHE A 600 13.05 11.37 36.16
N ILE A 601 12.49 11.85 35.04
CA ILE A 601 12.05 11.00 33.93
C ILE A 601 13.24 10.26 33.30
N ASN A 602 14.34 10.98 33.03
CA ASN A 602 15.56 10.40 32.46
C ASN A 602 16.07 9.21 33.28
N ASN A 603 16.19 9.41 34.60
CA ASN A 603 16.75 8.41 35.52
C ASN A 603 15.78 7.24 35.73
N SER A 604 14.47 7.48 35.61
CA SER A 604 13.47 6.41 35.69
C SER A 604 13.55 5.49 34.46
N ILE A 605 13.75 6.06 33.27
CA ILE A 605 13.95 5.30 32.03
C ILE A 605 15.28 4.54 32.03
N GLU A 606 16.34 5.14 32.57
CA GLU A 606 17.64 4.46 32.72
C GLU A 606 17.50 3.16 33.51
N LYS A 607 16.79 3.19 34.64
CA LYS A 607 16.49 1.98 35.45
C LYS A 607 15.65 0.96 34.70
N ILE A 608 14.68 1.40 33.89
CA ILE A 608 13.88 0.50 33.07
C ILE A 608 14.79 -0.22 32.04
N LYS A 609 15.66 0.53 31.36
CA LYS A 609 16.62 -0.02 30.39
C LYS A 609 17.60 -1.01 31.03
N GLU A 610 18.09 -0.73 32.23
CA GLU A 610 18.97 -1.66 32.97
C GLU A 610 18.29 -3.01 33.21
N ASN A 611 17.02 -2.99 33.64
CA ASN A 611 16.23 -4.21 33.84
C ASN A 611 15.95 -4.97 32.52
N GLU A 612 15.84 -4.26 31.39
CA GLU A 612 15.69 -4.88 30.07
C GLU A 612 16.98 -5.56 29.59
N ILE A 613 18.16 -4.98 29.85
CA ILE A 613 19.46 -5.54 29.44
C ILE A 613 19.75 -6.88 30.13
N GLU A 614 19.20 -7.10 31.33
CA GLU A 614 19.30 -8.37 32.05
C GLU A 614 18.43 -9.48 31.42
N ASN A 615 17.38 -9.11 30.68
CA ASN A 615 16.52 -10.04 29.94
C ASN A 615 16.99 -10.15 28.48
N THR A 616 17.58 -11.28 28.09
CA THR A 616 18.09 -11.50 26.72
C THR A 616 16.97 -11.50 25.68
N LYS A 617 16.70 -10.33 25.08
CA LYS A 617 15.81 -10.18 23.93
C LYS A 617 16.54 -10.61 22.66
N ASP A 618 15.90 -11.48 21.88
CA ASP A 618 16.38 -11.84 20.54
C ASP A 618 16.06 -10.71 19.54
N TYR A 619 17.09 -10.26 18.82
CA TYR A 619 16.98 -9.31 17.73
C TYR A 619 17.10 -10.02 16.38
N LEU A 620 16.32 -9.59 15.39
CA LEU A 620 16.33 -10.17 14.05
C LEU A 620 17.11 -9.26 13.12
N LEU A 621 18.36 -9.60 12.79
CA LEU A 621 19.16 -8.81 11.85
C LEU A 621 18.78 -9.18 10.42
N ALA A 622 18.49 -8.18 9.60
CA ALA A 622 18.10 -8.39 8.22
C ALA A 622 18.70 -7.33 7.30
N ASP A 623 18.75 -7.67 6.02
CA ASP A 623 19.18 -6.78 4.94
C ASP A 623 17.96 -6.34 4.11
N LEU A 624 18.22 -5.47 3.15
CA LEU A 624 17.19 -4.86 2.32
C LEU A 624 16.52 -5.87 1.37
N ASP A 625 17.17 -6.99 1.06
CA ASP A 625 16.57 -8.10 0.29
C ASP A 625 15.59 -8.91 1.15
N THR A 626 15.98 -9.21 2.40
CA THR A 626 15.15 -9.92 3.39
C THR A 626 13.90 -9.13 3.77
N MET A 627 13.94 -7.80 3.67
CA MET A 627 12.78 -6.93 3.96
C MET A 627 11.56 -7.28 3.12
N LYS A 628 11.74 -7.75 1.88
CA LYS A 628 10.61 -8.12 0.99
C LYS A 628 9.81 -9.29 1.54
N LEU A 629 10.51 -10.28 2.11
CA LEU A 629 9.84 -11.41 2.75
C LEU A 629 9.16 -10.97 4.05
N ILE A 630 9.86 -10.17 4.88
CA ILE A 630 9.32 -9.67 6.14
C ILE A 630 8.07 -8.82 5.90
N ASP A 631 8.06 -7.98 4.86
CA ASP A 631 6.89 -7.23 4.41
C ASP A 631 5.71 -8.16 4.11
N ARG A 632 5.90 -9.17 3.23
CA ARG A 632 4.83 -10.13 2.91
C ARG A 632 4.32 -10.88 4.13
N ILE A 633 5.20 -11.27 5.06
CA ILE A 633 4.80 -11.91 6.32
C ILE A 633 3.97 -10.93 7.15
N ASN A 634 4.48 -9.72 7.40
CA ASN A 634 3.81 -8.70 8.20
C ASN A 634 2.44 -8.35 7.62
N LYS A 635 2.33 -8.22 6.30
CA LYS A 635 1.08 -8.01 5.58
C LYS A 635 0.08 -9.13 5.84
N VAL A 636 0.50 -10.39 5.69
CA VAL A 636 -0.34 -11.58 5.92
C VAL A 636 -0.80 -11.67 7.38
N VAL A 637 0.09 -11.42 8.35
CA VAL A 637 -0.26 -11.46 9.77
C VAL A 637 -0.92 -10.16 10.28
N ARG A 638 -1.21 -9.20 9.40
CA ARG A 638 -1.85 -7.90 9.71
C ARG A 638 -1.04 -7.03 10.66
N GLY A 639 0.30 -7.03 10.54
CA GLY A 639 1.22 -6.27 11.38
C GLY A 639 1.13 -4.74 11.25
N ASN A 640 0.44 -4.22 10.22
CA ASN A 640 0.11 -2.80 10.05
C ASN A 640 -1.12 -2.37 10.88
N VAL A 641 -1.86 -3.32 11.45
CA VAL A 641 -2.99 -3.03 12.35
C VAL A 641 -2.45 -2.58 13.71
N SER A 642 -3.08 -1.55 14.30
CA SER A 642 -2.66 -1.01 15.59
C SER A 642 -2.77 -2.04 16.72
N ASN A 643 -1.78 -2.05 17.62
CA ASN A 643 -1.59 -3.03 18.71
C ASN A 643 -1.40 -4.49 18.28
N PHE A 644 -1.27 -4.78 16.98
CA PHE A 644 -0.86 -6.09 16.51
C PHE A 644 0.66 -6.20 16.54
N GLU A 645 1.13 -7.41 16.83
CA GLU A 645 2.53 -7.78 16.78
C GLU A 645 2.99 -7.92 15.32
N LYS A 646 4.26 -7.63 15.09
CA LYS A 646 4.88 -7.62 13.77
C LYS A 646 6.36 -7.95 13.90
N ILE A 647 6.93 -8.43 12.82
CA ILE A 647 8.37 -8.64 12.73
C ILE A 647 9.01 -7.27 12.51
N THR A 648 9.77 -6.80 13.51
CA THR A 648 10.53 -5.55 13.49
C THR A 648 12.03 -5.87 13.44
N PRO A 649 12.64 -5.93 12.24
CA PRO A 649 14.03 -6.29 12.10
C PRO A 649 14.97 -5.15 12.51
N LEU A 650 16.24 -5.49 12.73
CA LEU A 650 17.36 -4.58 12.75
C LEU A 650 17.97 -4.48 11.34
N LEU A 651 18.33 -3.27 10.94
CA LEU A 651 19.15 -2.98 9.76
C LEU A 651 20.47 -2.35 10.21
N LYS A 652 21.54 -2.68 9.50
CA LYS A 652 22.83 -2.02 9.66
C LYS A 652 23.14 -1.19 8.43
N LEU A 653 23.23 0.12 8.60
CA LEU A 653 23.73 1.01 7.55
C LEU A 653 25.26 0.94 7.51
N THR A 654 25.82 1.24 6.35
CA THR A 654 27.27 1.26 6.11
C THR A 654 27.69 2.59 5.47
N PRO A 655 28.99 2.91 5.44
CA PRO A 655 29.49 4.07 4.69
C PRO A 655 29.13 4.05 3.19
N ASP A 656 28.81 2.87 2.64
CA ASP A 656 28.41 2.68 1.24
C ASP A 656 26.90 2.80 1.01
N THR A 657 26.11 2.91 2.08
CA THR A 657 24.68 3.20 1.94
C THR A 657 24.51 4.60 1.36
N ILE A 658 23.79 4.69 0.25
CA ILE A 658 23.50 5.95 -0.43
C ILE A 658 22.01 6.28 -0.39
N TRP A 659 21.72 7.57 -0.40
CA TRP A 659 20.38 8.10 -0.63
C TRP A 659 20.37 8.81 -1.99
N THR A 660 19.40 8.46 -2.84
CA THR A 660 19.17 9.13 -4.12
C THR A 660 17.97 10.06 -3.96
N ASP A 661 18.15 11.35 -4.28
CA ASP A 661 17.03 12.29 -4.35
C ASP A 661 16.14 11.94 -5.56
N SER A 662 14.86 11.65 -5.31
CA SER A 662 13.93 11.21 -6.36
C SER A 662 13.63 12.28 -7.42
N TYR A 663 13.86 13.56 -7.12
CA TYR A 663 13.57 14.67 -8.03
C TYR A 663 14.81 15.10 -8.81
N THR A 664 15.95 15.25 -8.13
CA THR A 664 17.19 15.71 -8.77
C THR A 664 18.04 14.57 -9.29
N THR A 665 17.79 13.34 -8.85
CA THR A 665 18.58 12.12 -9.12
C THR A 665 20.01 12.17 -8.54
N GLU A 666 20.31 13.18 -7.71
CA GLU A 666 21.60 13.31 -7.05
C GLU A 666 21.75 12.26 -5.94
N GLN A 667 22.97 11.71 -5.81
CA GLN A 667 23.31 10.69 -4.82
C GLN A 667 24.12 11.29 -3.68
N PHE A 668 23.72 10.98 -2.45
CA PHE A 668 24.37 11.43 -1.22
C PHE A 668 24.76 10.23 -0.36
N THR A 669 25.97 10.25 0.17
CA THR A 669 26.35 9.37 1.28
C THR A 669 25.58 9.74 2.54
N MET A 670 25.39 8.79 3.45
CA MET A 670 24.75 9.08 4.75
C MET A 670 25.47 10.21 5.53
N LYS A 671 26.79 10.32 5.39
CA LYS A 671 27.57 11.43 5.96
C LYS A 671 27.19 12.78 5.33
N GLN A 672 27.13 12.87 4.01
CA GLN A 672 26.70 14.11 3.34
C GLN A 672 25.26 14.48 3.71
N VAL A 673 24.36 13.50 3.86
CA VAL A 673 22.99 13.76 4.35
C VAL A 673 23.03 14.35 5.76
N ALA A 674 23.79 13.76 6.68
CA ALA A 674 23.90 14.24 8.05
C ALA A 674 24.52 15.65 8.17
N ASP A 675 25.45 15.98 7.27
CA ASP A 675 26.14 17.29 7.22
C ASP A 675 25.29 18.39 6.58
N THR A 676 24.43 18.05 5.60
CA THR A 676 23.67 19.04 4.82
C THR A 676 22.22 19.23 5.30
N LYS A 677 21.63 18.20 5.92
CA LYS A 677 20.26 18.23 6.43
C LYS A 677 20.27 18.19 7.96
N LYS A 678 19.60 19.16 8.58
CA LYS A 678 19.42 19.17 10.04
C LYS A 678 18.22 18.30 10.45
N TYR A 679 17.06 18.57 9.89
CA TYR A 679 15.79 17.91 10.24
C TYR A 679 15.13 17.24 9.03
N GLY A 680 14.04 16.53 9.27
CA GLY A 680 13.23 15.85 8.26
C GLY A 680 13.57 14.36 8.13
N TYR A 681 13.11 13.80 7.02
CA TYR A 681 13.24 12.39 6.69
C TYR A 681 13.83 12.25 5.29
N ILE A 682 14.55 11.16 5.07
CA ILE A 682 14.84 10.65 3.73
C ILE A 682 14.13 9.32 3.54
N THR A 683 13.98 8.91 2.29
CA THR A 683 13.42 7.61 1.92
C THR A 683 14.48 6.81 1.16
N ILE A 684 14.71 5.58 1.58
CA ILE A 684 15.53 4.61 0.86
C ILE A 684 14.58 3.61 0.21
N ASN A 685 14.58 3.56 -1.12
CA ASN A 685 13.76 2.58 -1.85
C ASN A 685 14.41 1.20 -1.74
N THR A 686 13.63 0.17 -1.40
CA THR A 686 14.09 -1.22 -1.32
C THR A 686 13.85 -1.97 -2.63
N ASP A 687 12.94 -1.49 -3.45
CA ASP A 687 12.64 -1.98 -4.79
C ASP A 687 11.90 -0.94 -5.63
N PHE A 688 11.55 -1.34 -6.86
CA PHE A 688 10.77 -0.56 -7.80
C PHE A 688 9.24 -0.66 -7.58
N ASN A 689 8.78 -1.39 -6.56
CA ASN A 689 7.36 -1.67 -6.28
C ASN A 689 6.89 -0.93 -5.01
N ASN A 690 7.35 0.31 -4.82
CA ASN A 690 7.03 1.19 -3.68
C ASN A 690 7.56 0.72 -2.31
N GLY A 691 8.41 -0.31 -2.25
CA GLY A 691 9.09 -0.67 -1.01
C GLY A 691 10.00 0.47 -0.55
N THR A 692 9.78 0.98 0.66
CA THR A 692 10.47 2.18 1.18
C THR A 692 10.80 2.06 2.66
N ILE A 693 12.02 2.49 3.01
CA ILE A 693 12.45 2.73 4.38
C ILE A 693 12.53 4.23 4.61
N ILE A 694 11.71 4.74 5.53
CA ILE A 694 11.71 6.11 5.99
C ILE A 694 12.74 6.26 7.11
N VAL A 695 13.73 7.11 6.89
CA VAL A 695 14.84 7.32 7.81
C VAL A 695 14.83 8.77 8.32
N PRO A 696 14.61 9.01 9.63
CA PRO A 696 14.79 10.33 10.21
C PRO A 696 16.26 10.76 10.13
N VAL A 697 16.52 11.99 9.69
CA VAL A 697 17.89 12.51 9.50
C VAL A 697 18.71 12.54 10.80
N GLU A 698 18.06 12.83 11.94
CA GLU A 698 18.68 12.78 13.27
C GLU A 698 19.28 11.39 13.59
N LEU A 699 18.58 10.30 13.22
CA LEU A 699 19.08 8.95 13.47
C LEU A 699 20.26 8.60 12.56
N ILE A 700 20.28 9.13 11.33
CA ILE A 700 21.44 9.00 10.43
C ILE A 700 22.65 9.65 11.08
N ARG A 701 22.51 10.88 11.59
CA ARG A 701 23.61 11.60 12.23
C ARG A 701 24.19 10.81 13.39
N ARG A 702 23.35 10.25 14.26
CA ARG A 702 23.78 9.40 15.38
C ARG A 702 24.56 8.17 14.91
N ILE A 703 24.10 7.51 13.86
CA ILE A 703 24.82 6.35 13.27
C ILE A 703 26.17 6.77 12.67
N VAL A 704 26.22 7.91 11.97
CA VAL A 704 27.46 8.45 11.38
C VAL A 704 28.46 8.86 12.46
N GLU A 705 28.00 9.52 13.53
CA GLU A 705 28.84 9.96 14.65
C GLU A 705 29.45 8.79 15.42
N ASN A 706 28.77 7.65 15.48
CA ASN A 706 29.29 6.41 16.06
C ASN A 706 29.92 5.45 15.02
N ASP A 707 30.37 5.97 13.87
CA ASP A 707 31.10 5.21 12.85
C ASP A 707 30.37 3.93 12.40
N TYR A 708 29.04 4.03 12.23
CA TYR A 708 28.17 2.95 11.73
C TYR A 708 28.16 1.66 12.57
N LYS A 709 28.54 1.72 13.85
CA LYS A 709 28.59 0.54 14.73
C LYS A 709 27.21 0.02 15.14
N ASP A 710 26.34 0.93 15.51
CA ASP A 710 25.01 0.63 16.04
C ASP A 710 24.02 0.19 14.96
N TYR A 711 22.92 -0.41 15.40
CA TYR A 711 21.85 -0.91 14.55
C TYR A 711 20.67 0.05 14.52
N LEU A 712 19.88 -0.01 13.46
CA LEU A 712 18.61 0.69 13.34
C LEU A 712 17.46 -0.29 13.44
N SER A 713 16.51 -0.03 14.32
CA SER A 713 15.29 -0.82 14.44
C SER A 713 14.23 -0.31 13.46
N LEU A 714 13.55 -1.24 12.77
CA LEU A 714 12.55 -0.93 11.74
C LEU A 714 11.15 -1.22 12.27
N GLY A 715 10.37 -0.17 12.45
CA GLY A 715 8.94 -0.25 12.64
C GLY A 715 8.22 -0.47 11.32
N TYR A 716 7.40 -1.51 11.23
CA TYR A 716 6.52 -1.71 10.08
C TYR A 716 5.29 -0.80 10.20
N MET A 717 5.10 0.07 9.22
CA MET A 717 4.04 1.09 9.20
C MET A 717 2.84 0.60 8.40
N ASP A 718 3.08 0.23 7.15
CA ASP A 718 2.09 -0.25 6.19
C ASP A 718 2.77 -1.15 5.15
N ALA A 719 2.00 -1.76 4.25
CA ALA A 719 2.52 -2.61 3.19
C ALA A 719 3.61 -1.88 2.37
N GLY A 720 4.81 -2.46 2.36
CA GLY A 720 6.00 -1.93 1.70
C GLY A 720 6.72 -0.83 2.46
N VAL A 721 6.18 -0.30 3.57
CA VAL A 721 6.73 0.88 4.25
C VAL A 721 7.22 0.53 5.65
N PHE A 722 8.53 0.66 5.83
CA PHE A 722 9.18 0.61 7.14
C PHE A 722 9.65 2.01 7.53
N MET A 723 9.58 2.32 8.82
CA MET A 723 10.14 3.53 9.38
C MET A 723 11.13 3.17 10.46
N ILE A 724 12.28 3.82 10.45
CA ILE A 724 13.29 3.64 11.50
C ILE A 724 12.79 4.33 12.76
N ASP A 725 12.58 3.55 13.82
CA ASP A 725 11.98 4.02 15.07
C ASP A 725 13.02 4.43 16.12
N ARG A 726 14.14 3.71 16.21
CA ARG A 726 15.25 4.00 17.14
C ARG A 726 16.59 3.41 16.71
N VAL A 727 17.66 3.93 17.31
CA VAL A 727 18.99 3.29 17.31
C VAL A 727 19.04 2.23 18.42
N VAL A 728 19.56 1.06 18.09
CA VAL A 728 19.87 -0.02 19.03
C VAL A 728 21.39 -0.12 19.15
N PRO A 729 21.98 0.28 20.29
CA PRO A 729 23.41 0.21 20.51
C PRO A 729 23.95 -1.22 20.37
N GLU A 730 25.14 -1.37 19.78
CA GLU A 730 25.76 -2.69 19.59
C GLU A 730 25.87 -3.48 20.90
N LYS A 731 26.18 -2.81 22.01
CA LYS A 731 26.30 -3.41 23.35
C LYS A 731 24.98 -3.98 23.90
N GLN A 732 23.83 -3.51 23.40
CA GLN A 732 22.50 -3.98 23.81
C GLN A 732 22.04 -5.18 22.97
N ALA A 733 22.52 -5.31 21.73
CA ALA A 733 22.14 -6.39 20.82
C ALA A 733 22.94 -7.69 21.10
N LYS A 734 22.79 -8.26 22.30
CA LYS A 734 23.55 -9.45 22.75
C LYS A 734 23.13 -10.77 22.08
N SER A 735 21.86 -10.90 21.70
CA SER A 735 21.32 -12.06 20.98
C SER A 735 20.79 -11.60 19.62
N ILE A 736 21.53 -11.91 18.55
CA ILE A 736 21.16 -11.57 17.18
C ILE A 736 20.93 -12.87 16.41
N ILE A 737 19.75 -12.97 15.80
CA ILE A 737 19.39 -14.00 14.84
C ILE A 737 19.55 -13.39 13.46
N ASP A 738 20.49 -13.92 12.70
CA ASP A 738 20.80 -13.42 11.36
C ASP A 738 19.82 -14.00 10.34
N LEU A 739 18.93 -13.13 9.84
CA LEU A 739 17.98 -13.43 8.80
C LEU A 739 18.48 -13.04 7.41
N ARG A 740 19.65 -12.40 7.31
CA ARG A 740 20.23 -11.95 6.04
C ARG A 740 20.46 -13.15 5.13
N VAL A 741 20.08 -12.98 3.87
CA VAL A 741 20.33 -13.99 2.84
C VAL A 741 21.45 -13.45 1.98
N GLN A 742 22.54 -14.20 1.83
CA GLN A 742 23.53 -13.86 0.81
C GLN A 742 22.81 -13.82 -0.54
N ASN A 743 22.78 -12.64 -1.16
CA ASN A 743 22.15 -12.45 -2.45
C ASN A 743 22.77 -13.43 -3.45
N SER A 744 21.98 -14.44 -3.83
CA SER A 744 22.42 -15.54 -4.68
C SER A 744 22.88 -15.04 -6.05
N LYS A 745 22.33 -13.91 -6.52
CA LYS A 745 22.75 -13.24 -7.75
C LYS A 745 24.14 -12.64 -7.59
N THR A 746 24.42 -11.93 -6.49
CA THR A 746 25.76 -11.40 -6.21
C THR A 746 26.80 -12.51 -6.17
N LYS A 747 26.48 -13.62 -5.49
CA LYS A 747 27.37 -14.78 -5.45
C LYS A 747 27.63 -15.36 -6.83
N ALA A 748 26.58 -15.54 -7.64
CA ALA A 748 26.70 -16.04 -9.01
C ALA A 748 27.55 -15.11 -9.89
N ILE A 749 27.42 -13.79 -9.74
CA ILE A 749 28.25 -12.81 -10.45
C ILE A 749 29.71 -12.94 -10.04
N VAL A 750 29.99 -12.99 -8.73
CA VAL A 750 31.37 -13.14 -8.22
C VAL A 750 32.00 -14.44 -8.74
N GLU A 751 31.29 -15.56 -8.66
CA GLU A 751 31.78 -16.85 -9.16
C GLU A 751 32.07 -16.81 -10.66
N ALA A 752 31.16 -16.26 -11.48
CA ALA A 752 31.36 -16.12 -12.91
C ALA A 752 32.56 -15.22 -13.25
N PHE A 753 32.72 -14.08 -12.56
CA PHE A 753 33.85 -13.18 -12.79
C PHE A 753 35.18 -13.76 -12.32
N GLU A 754 35.21 -14.56 -11.26
CA GLU A 754 36.42 -15.21 -10.79
C GLU A 754 36.86 -16.39 -11.65
N GLN A 755 35.90 -17.15 -12.19
CA GLN A 755 36.17 -18.34 -13.00
C GLN A 755 36.42 -17.99 -14.47
N ASP A 756 35.56 -17.17 -15.06
CA ASP A 756 35.48 -17.05 -16.52
C ASP A 756 36.01 -15.71 -17.06
N PHE A 757 35.87 -14.63 -16.28
CA PHE A 757 36.15 -13.26 -16.74
C PHE A 757 37.33 -12.53 -16.06
N LYS A 758 38.07 -13.23 -15.19
CA LYS A 758 39.10 -12.61 -14.35
C LYS A 758 40.25 -11.95 -15.14
N GLU A 759 40.69 -12.61 -16.21
CA GLU A 759 41.83 -12.16 -17.03
C GLU A 759 41.43 -11.61 -18.40
N LYS A 760 40.20 -11.88 -18.83
CA LYS A 760 39.64 -11.50 -20.14
C LYS A 760 38.14 -11.25 -20.01
N ASN A 761 37.60 -10.27 -20.72
CA ASN A 761 36.17 -9.97 -20.71
C ASN A 761 35.37 -10.81 -21.73
N ASN A 762 35.93 -11.93 -22.20
CA ASN A 762 35.30 -12.80 -23.18
C ASN A 762 35.52 -14.29 -22.91
N VAL A 763 34.52 -15.09 -23.27
CA VAL A 763 34.52 -16.54 -23.12
C VAL A 763 34.00 -17.16 -24.41
N GLU A 764 34.74 -18.09 -25.00
CA GLU A 764 34.27 -18.87 -26.13
C GLU A 764 33.41 -20.03 -25.63
N LEU A 765 32.28 -20.24 -26.28
CA LEU A 765 31.31 -21.28 -25.98
C LEU A 765 31.26 -22.25 -27.15
N THR A 766 31.53 -23.53 -26.89
CA THR A 766 31.31 -24.59 -27.87
C THR A 766 29.81 -24.85 -28.04
N ARG A 767 29.45 -25.59 -29.07
CA ARG A 767 28.07 -26.03 -29.30
C ARG A 767 27.50 -26.78 -28.10
N GLU A 768 28.29 -27.64 -27.46
CA GLU A 768 27.90 -28.38 -26.25
C GLU A 768 27.63 -27.43 -25.09
N ASN A 769 28.44 -26.37 -24.91
CA ASN A 769 28.20 -25.40 -23.85
C ASN A 769 26.88 -24.65 -24.05
N ILE A 770 26.55 -24.29 -25.29
CA ILE A 770 25.26 -23.64 -25.62
C ILE A 770 24.10 -24.62 -25.39
N ALA A 771 24.26 -25.89 -25.77
CA ALA A 771 23.26 -26.94 -25.58
C ALA A 771 23.05 -27.31 -24.09
N ASP A 772 24.04 -27.08 -23.22
CA ASP A 772 23.94 -27.34 -21.77
C ASP A 772 23.18 -26.24 -21.01
N ASN A 773 22.69 -25.21 -21.70
CA ASN A 773 21.83 -24.20 -21.09
C ASN A 773 20.61 -24.86 -20.40
N PRO A 774 20.27 -24.49 -19.13
CA PRO A 774 19.16 -25.08 -18.39
C PRO A 774 17.83 -25.15 -19.15
N PHE A 775 17.56 -24.15 -20.02
CA PHE A 775 16.39 -24.11 -20.88
C PHE A 775 16.29 -25.33 -21.80
N PHE A 776 17.42 -25.78 -22.35
CA PHE A 776 17.46 -27.00 -23.16
C PHE A 776 17.67 -28.23 -22.28
N LYS A 777 18.66 -28.21 -21.38
CA LYS A 777 19.12 -29.37 -20.60
C LYS A 777 18.01 -30.08 -19.82
N TYR A 778 17.14 -29.33 -19.14
CA TYR A 778 16.13 -29.90 -18.25
C TYR A 778 14.75 -30.07 -18.90
N HIS A 779 14.59 -29.63 -20.15
CA HIS A 779 13.32 -29.72 -20.85
C HIS A 779 13.15 -31.08 -21.55
N ALA A 780 11.95 -31.66 -21.50
CA ALA A 780 11.66 -32.97 -22.11
C ALA A 780 11.91 -33.00 -23.63
N TYR A 781 11.80 -31.84 -24.29
CA TYR A 781 12.11 -31.62 -25.71
C TYR A 781 13.41 -30.84 -25.94
N GLY A 782 14.27 -30.74 -24.94
CA GLY A 782 15.47 -29.91 -24.92
C GLY A 782 16.35 -30.01 -26.16
N LYS A 783 16.69 -31.24 -26.55
CA LYS A 783 17.51 -31.51 -27.74
C LYS A 783 16.87 -30.97 -29.03
N LEU A 784 15.57 -31.17 -29.20
CA LEU A 784 14.85 -30.67 -30.37
C LEU A 784 14.80 -29.13 -30.38
N ASN A 785 14.52 -28.53 -29.22
CA ASN A 785 14.48 -27.08 -29.06
C ASN A 785 15.84 -26.46 -29.38
N PHE A 786 16.93 -27.08 -28.95
CA PHE A 786 18.29 -26.65 -29.29
C PHE A 786 18.56 -26.76 -30.80
N GLU A 787 18.19 -27.86 -31.44
CA GLU A 787 18.37 -28.04 -32.89
C GLU A 787 17.57 -27.00 -33.71
N LEU A 788 16.36 -26.63 -33.25
CA LEU A 788 15.56 -25.58 -33.87
C LEU A 788 16.18 -24.19 -33.65
N PHE A 789 16.66 -23.90 -32.44
CA PHE A 789 17.38 -22.67 -32.13
C PHE A 789 18.64 -22.51 -32.99
N GLU A 790 19.45 -23.57 -33.10
CA GLU A 790 20.65 -23.59 -33.93
C GLU A 790 20.32 -23.35 -35.41
N LYS A 791 19.30 -24.03 -35.93
CA LYS A 791 18.84 -23.82 -37.31
C LYS A 791 18.39 -22.37 -37.54
N MET A 792 17.66 -21.78 -36.59
CA MET A 792 17.20 -20.40 -36.66
C MET A 792 18.39 -19.42 -36.69
N VAL A 793 19.35 -19.57 -35.77
CA VAL A 793 20.54 -18.69 -35.69
C VAL A 793 21.33 -18.73 -36.99
N ILE A 794 21.61 -19.93 -37.52
CA ILE A 794 22.32 -20.09 -38.81
C ILE A 794 21.53 -19.43 -39.94
N GLY A 795 20.22 -19.66 -39.99
CA GLY A 795 19.34 -19.07 -40.99
C GLY A 795 19.36 -17.53 -40.98
N ILE A 796 19.34 -16.91 -39.79
CA ILE A 796 19.43 -15.44 -39.64
C ILE A 796 20.76 -14.91 -40.16
N ILE A 797 21.87 -15.59 -39.83
CA ILE A 797 23.21 -15.20 -40.25
C ILE A 797 23.32 -15.24 -41.77
N ASP A 798 22.93 -16.35 -42.39
CA ASP A 798 22.98 -16.53 -43.84
C ASP A 798 22.06 -15.55 -44.58
N SER A 799 20.79 -15.42 -44.14
CA SER A 799 19.80 -14.60 -44.83
C SER A 799 20.15 -13.11 -44.80
N ASN A 800 20.82 -12.67 -43.75
CA ASN A 800 21.25 -11.27 -43.61
C ASN A 800 22.67 -11.01 -44.12
N LYS A 801 23.42 -12.06 -44.52
CA LYS A 801 24.81 -11.98 -44.98
C LYS A 801 25.72 -11.25 -43.97
N ILE A 802 25.56 -11.61 -42.69
CA ILE A 802 26.31 -11.08 -41.55
C ILE A 802 27.34 -12.10 -41.07
N ASP A 803 28.34 -11.65 -40.33
CA ASP A 803 29.36 -12.52 -39.73
C ASP A 803 28.95 -12.98 -38.32
N THR A 804 28.24 -12.11 -37.58
CA THR A 804 27.90 -12.34 -36.17
C THR A 804 26.47 -11.90 -35.88
N LEU A 805 25.71 -12.76 -35.20
CA LEU A 805 24.46 -12.39 -34.55
C LEU A 805 24.73 -12.09 -33.08
N SER A 806 24.65 -10.82 -32.69
CA SER A 806 24.90 -10.38 -31.31
C SER A 806 23.58 -10.17 -30.58
N VAL A 807 23.46 -10.69 -29.37
CA VAL A 807 22.37 -10.36 -28.43
C VAL A 807 23.02 -9.74 -27.21
N PHE A 808 22.74 -8.47 -26.95
CA PHE A 808 23.32 -7.74 -25.83
C PHE A 808 22.24 -7.20 -24.89
N ASP A 809 22.66 -6.94 -23.66
CA ASP A 809 21.84 -6.42 -22.58
C ASP A 809 22.68 -5.47 -21.72
N VAL A 810 22.05 -4.43 -21.17
CA VAL A 810 22.73 -3.45 -20.33
C VAL A 810 21.94 -3.15 -19.07
N GLU A 811 22.67 -3.06 -17.96
CA GLU A 811 22.11 -2.60 -16.70
C GLU A 811 22.62 -1.20 -16.38
N ALA A 812 21.71 -0.31 -15.98
CA ALA A 812 22.00 1.08 -15.69
C ALA A 812 21.05 1.61 -14.61
N ASN A 813 21.39 2.76 -14.01
CA ASN A 813 20.65 3.30 -12.86
C ASN A 813 19.25 3.89 -13.14
N GLY A 814 18.66 3.66 -14.32
CA GLY A 814 17.24 3.91 -14.60
C GLY A 814 16.81 5.37 -14.87
N PHE A 815 17.72 6.35 -14.92
CA PHE A 815 17.40 7.79 -15.13
C PHE A 815 17.57 8.27 -16.59
N GLY A 816 17.08 9.49 -16.91
CA GLY A 816 17.04 10.04 -18.28
C GLY A 816 18.39 10.07 -19.04
N ASN A 817 19.52 10.14 -18.31
CA ASN A 817 20.89 9.90 -18.80
C ASN A 817 21.57 8.83 -17.92
N SER A 818 21.02 7.61 -17.94
CA SER A 818 21.43 6.55 -17.01
C SER A 818 22.93 6.24 -17.11
N LYS A 819 23.56 6.02 -15.96
CA LYS A 819 24.96 5.57 -15.86
C LYS A 819 25.02 4.06 -15.98
N LEU A 820 25.87 3.58 -16.87
CA LEU A 820 26.06 2.15 -17.16
C LEU A 820 26.73 1.45 -15.97
N MET A 821 26.19 0.30 -15.57
CA MET A 821 26.75 -0.56 -14.53
C MET A 821 27.33 -1.85 -15.11
N ASN A 822 26.67 -2.40 -16.12
CA ASN A 822 27.05 -3.65 -16.74
C ASN A 822 26.69 -3.64 -18.23
N PHE A 823 27.51 -4.34 -19.01
CA PHE A 823 27.20 -4.72 -20.39
C PHE A 823 27.45 -6.22 -20.53
N GLY A 824 26.44 -6.96 -21.00
CA GLY A 824 26.55 -8.37 -21.36
C GLY A 824 26.22 -8.57 -22.84
N SER A 825 26.89 -9.50 -23.52
CA SER A 825 26.43 -9.94 -24.85
C SER A 825 26.81 -11.38 -25.14
N THR A 826 25.98 -12.06 -25.93
CA THR A 826 26.31 -13.35 -26.54
C THR A 826 26.37 -13.18 -28.06
N ASN A 827 27.49 -13.57 -28.65
CA ASN A 827 27.79 -13.35 -30.05
C ASN A 827 27.87 -14.68 -30.78
N TYR A 828 26.83 -15.03 -31.53
CA TYR A 828 26.75 -16.28 -32.28
C TYR A 828 27.40 -16.14 -33.65
N GLU A 829 28.20 -17.14 -34.00
CA GLU A 829 28.87 -17.26 -35.28
C GLU A 829 28.71 -18.69 -35.81
N ILE A 830 28.76 -18.87 -37.12
CA ILE A 830 28.84 -20.20 -37.72
C ILE A 830 30.29 -20.69 -37.55
N ASN A 831 30.46 -21.88 -36.98
CA ASN A 831 31.78 -22.49 -36.88
C ASN A 831 32.29 -22.85 -38.29
N LYS A 832 33.33 -22.15 -38.75
CA LYS A 832 33.89 -22.31 -40.10
C LYS A 832 34.46 -23.72 -40.35
N ASP A 833 34.85 -24.41 -39.27
CA ASP A 833 35.41 -25.76 -39.34
C ASP A 833 34.33 -26.85 -39.20
N SER A 834 33.05 -26.46 -39.17
CA SER A 834 31.91 -27.37 -39.03
C SER A 834 31.18 -27.62 -40.35
N GLY A 835 30.37 -28.68 -40.36
CA GLY A 835 29.58 -29.09 -41.51
C GLY A 835 30.34 -30.03 -42.46
N ILE A 836 29.55 -30.71 -43.28
CA ILE A 836 30.04 -31.67 -44.27
C ILE A 836 30.05 -30.98 -45.63
N LYS A 837 31.17 -31.13 -46.35
CA LYS A 837 31.38 -30.55 -47.68
C LYS A 837 31.01 -31.56 -48.77
N MET A 838 30.13 -31.17 -49.69
CA MET A 838 29.72 -31.97 -50.85
C MET A 838 29.60 -31.11 -52.11
N LYS A 839 29.87 -31.65 -53.30
CA LYS A 839 29.67 -30.90 -54.56
C LYS A 839 28.20 -30.55 -54.72
N LYS A 840 27.90 -29.38 -55.30
CA LYS A 840 26.53 -28.90 -55.44
C LYS A 840 25.64 -29.87 -56.22
N GLU A 841 26.14 -30.41 -57.31
CA GLU A 841 25.41 -31.36 -58.15
C GLU A 841 25.09 -32.66 -57.39
N ASP A 842 26.07 -33.18 -56.66
CA ASP A 842 25.92 -34.39 -55.84
C ASP A 842 24.95 -34.15 -54.68
N PHE A 843 24.99 -32.99 -54.04
CA PHE A 843 24.08 -32.70 -52.92
C PHE A 843 22.62 -32.70 -53.36
N TYR A 844 22.30 -31.97 -54.43
CA TYR A 844 20.91 -31.85 -54.89
C TYR A 844 20.37 -33.11 -55.57
N SER A 845 21.21 -33.91 -56.23
CA SER A 845 20.80 -35.19 -56.80
C SER A 845 20.46 -36.24 -55.73
N HIS A 846 20.96 -36.06 -54.50
CA HIS A 846 20.75 -36.94 -53.36
C HIS A 846 19.82 -36.35 -52.29
N LEU A 847 19.32 -35.12 -52.48
CA LEU A 847 18.46 -34.41 -51.53
C LEU A 847 16.99 -34.78 -51.72
N PHE A 848 16.36 -35.26 -50.65
CA PHE A 848 14.95 -35.59 -50.60
C PHE A 848 14.28 -34.88 -49.43
N MET A 849 13.08 -34.35 -49.64
CA MET A 849 12.31 -33.62 -48.64
C MET A 849 11.05 -34.38 -48.27
N THR A 850 10.71 -34.50 -46.98
CA THR A 850 9.42 -35.08 -46.58
C THR A 850 8.28 -34.09 -46.71
N SER A 851 7.03 -34.56 -46.64
CA SER A 851 5.85 -33.67 -46.56
C SER A 851 5.84 -32.77 -45.32
N ARG A 852 6.72 -33.00 -44.34
CA ARG A 852 6.91 -32.14 -43.15
C ARG A 852 8.00 -31.09 -43.36
N LYS A 853 8.53 -30.95 -44.58
CA LYS A 853 9.67 -30.09 -44.92
C LYS A 853 10.95 -30.45 -44.15
N GLU A 854 11.15 -31.74 -43.91
CA GLU A 854 12.41 -32.25 -43.39
C GLU A 854 13.25 -32.78 -44.55
N ASP A 855 14.48 -32.27 -44.66
CA ASP A 855 15.42 -32.64 -45.70
C ASP A 855 16.28 -33.83 -45.25
N TYR A 856 16.51 -34.78 -46.16
CA TYR A 856 17.32 -35.97 -45.98
C TYR A 856 18.22 -36.19 -47.19
N LEU A 857 19.45 -36.60 -46.94
CA LEU A 857 20.42 -36.97 -47.95
C LEU A 857 20.49 -38.50 -48.02
N LEU A 858 20.25 -39.05 -49.20
CA LEU A 858 20.26 -40.48 -49.45
C LEU A 858 21.44 -40.83 -50.34
N ASN A 859 22.13 -41.94 -50.10
CA ASN A 859 23.12 -42.44 -51.05
C ASN A 859 22.44 -43.17 -52.23
N ASP A 860 23.21 -43.47 -53.29
CA ASP A 860 22.71 -44.15 -54.49
C ASP A 860 21.95 -45.47 -54.21
N GLU A 861 22.39 -46.24 -53.22
CA GLU A 861 21.76 -47.51 -52.85
C GLU A 861 20.41 -47.28 -52.15
N GLN A 862 20.36 -46.31 -51.24
CA GLN A 862 19.14 -45.90 -50.54
C GLN A 862 18.12 -45.29 -51.50
N ALA A 863 18.56 -44.47 -52.46
CA ALA A 863 17.70 -43.86 -53.48
C ALA A 863 17.11 -44.92 -54.43
N LYS A 864 17.91 -45.92 -54.84
CA LYS A 864 17.42 -47.06 -55.66
C LYS A 864 16.41 -47.93 -54.93
N GLY A 865 16.46 -47.98 -53.60
CA GLY A 865 15.53 -48.73 -52.76
C GLY A 865 14.16 -48.07 -52.58
N LEU A 866 13.95 -46.85 -53.10
CA LEU A 866 12.68 -46.14 -52.99
C LEU A 866 11.70 -46.57 -54.09
N GLU A 867 10.42 -46.65 -53.73
CA GLU A 867 9.33 -46.88 -54.68
C GLU A 867 8.75 -45.54 -55.14
N GLU A 868 8.87 -45.21 -56.43
CA GLU A 868 8.26 -44.01 -56.97
C GLU A 868 6.73 -44.17 -57.06
N ILE A 869 6.00 -43.20 -56.52
CA ILE A 869 4.54 -43.16 -56.50
C ILE A 869 4.03 -41.93 -57.25
N ASN A 870 2.87 -42.04 -57.90
CA ASN A 870 2.30 -40.90 -58.61
C ASN A 870 1.56 -39.94 -57.65
N VAL A 871 1.26 -38.72 -58.13
CA VAL A 871 0.58 -37.68 -57.34
C VAL A 871 -0.81 -38.12 -56.85
N LYS A 872 -1.57 -38.89 -57.65
CA LYS A 872 -2.90 -39.35 -57.26
C LYS A 872 -2.82 -40.31 -56.08
N ASP A 873 -1.86 -41.23 -56.11
CA ASP A 873 -1.61 -42.19 -55.04
C ASP A 873 -1.17 -41.45 -53.77
N TYR A 874 -0.24 -40.50 -53.88
CA TYR A 874 0.16 -39.65 -52.77
C TYR A 874 -1.04 -38.91 -52.13
N VAL A 875 -1.91 -38.29 -52.93
CA VAL A 875 -3.09 -37.55 -52.42
C VAL A 875 -4.08 -38.48 -51.74
N SER A 876 -4.22 -39.73 -52.20
CA SER A 876 -5.11 -40.74 -51.60
C SER A 876 -4.56 -41.42 -50.33
N MET A 877 -3.27 -41.28 -50.04
CA MET A 877 -2.63 -41.90 -48.87
C MET A 877 -3.12 -41.34 -47.53
N SER A 878 -3.03 -42.18 -46.49
CA SER A 878 -3.27 -41.78 -45.10
C SER A 878 -2.27 -40.71 -44.66
N ILE A 879 -2.70 -39.83 -43.73
CA ILE A 879 -1.85 -38.76 -43.17
C ILE A 879 -0.54 -39.33 -42.59
N SER A 880 -0.59 -40.52 -41.98
CA SER A 880 0.58 -41.17 -41.39
C SER A 880 1.62 -41.61 -42.43
N LEU A 881 1.17 -42.10 -43.59
CA LEU A 881 2.06 -42.50 -44.69
C LEU A 881 2.59 -41.27 -45.45
N LYS A 882 1.75 -40.26 -45.70
CA LYS A 882 2.18 -38.99 -46.34
C LYS A 882 3.37 -38.36 -45.63
N LYS A 883 3.40 -38.44 -44.30
CA LYS A 883 4.45 -37.88 -43.42
C LYS A 883 5.85 -38.46 -43.65
N ILE A 884 5.98 -39.61 -44.28
CA ILE A 884 7.27 -40.28 -44.54
C ILE A 884 7.62 -40.40 -46.03
N VAL A 885 6.71 -39.94 -46.91
CA VAL A 885 6.98 -39.86 -48.35
C VAL A 885 8.08 -38.82 -48.57
N LEU A 886 9.10 -39.23 -49.31
CA LEU A 886 10.22 -38.41 -49.75
C LEU A 886 9.87 -37.75 -51.09
N GLN A 887 10.20 -36.49 -51.24
CA GLN A 887 9.92 -35.67 -52.41
C GLN A 887 11.24 -35.18 -52.98
N GLN A 888 11.43 -35.32 -54.29
CA GLN A 888 12.58 -34.77 -54.97
C GLN A 888 12.12 -33.81 -56.06
N TYR A 889 12.79 -32.68 -56.19
CA TYR A 889 12.48 -31.69 -57.21
C TYR A 889 13.36 -31.92 -58.45
N SER A 890 12.72 -32.20 -59.60
CA SER A 890 13.34 -32.23 -60.92
C SER A 890 12.97 -30.96 -61.69
N LYS A 891 13.95 -30.35 -62.39
CA LYS A 891 13.69 -29.21 -63.28
C LYS A 891 12.83 -29.58 -64.50
N GLU A 892 12.85 -30.84 -64.91
CA GLU A 892 12.15 -31.34 -66.10
C GLU A 892 10.76 -31.91 -65.74
N ASP A 893 10.62 -32.57 -64.60
CA ASP A 893 9.41 -33.34 -64.23
C ASP A 893 8.61 -32.78 -63.03
N GLY A 894 9.07 -31.69 -62.42
CA GLY A 894 8.47 -31.17 -61.18
C GLY A 894 8.77 -32.03 -59.94
N VAL A 895 7.83 -32.09 -58.99
CA VAL A 895 8.01 -32.85 -57.74
C VAL A 895 7.70 -34.33 -57.95
N ARG A 896 8.69 -35.18 -57.74
CA ARG A 896 8.56 -36.65 -57.74
C ARG A 896 8.42 -37.17 -56.32
N TYR A 897 7.57 -38.18 -56.12
CA TYR A 897 7.21 -38.71 -54.79
C TYR A 897 7.71 -40.14 -54.65
N PHE A 898 8.33 -40.44 -53.51
CA PHE A 898 9.02 -41.69 -53.26
C PHE A 898 8.64 -42.26 -51.90
N LEU A 899 8.24 -43.52 -51.87
CA LEU A 899 7.92 -44.24 -50.66
C LEU A 899 9.15 -45.06 -50.20
N PRO A 900 9.62 -44.87 -48.96
CA PRO A 900 10.76 -45.63 -48.45
C PRO A 900 10.40 -47.08 -48.16
N PRO A 901 11.35 -48.02 -48.27
CA PRO A 901 11.11 -49.43 -47.98
C PRO A 901 10.67 -49.61 -46.51
N ASN A 902 9.72 -50.51 -46.27
CA ASN A 902 9.06 -50.70 -44.97
C ASN A 902 8.32 -49.44 -44.43
N ALA A 903 7.75 -48.63 -45.32
CA ALA A 903 7.02 -47.39 -45.01
C ALA A 903 6.09 -47.49 -43.79
N GLU A 904 5.25 -48.52 -43.70
CA GLU A 904 4.31 -48.67 -42.58
C GLU A 904 5.00 -48.69 -41.20
N LYS A 905 6.18 -49.31 -41.08
CA LYS A 905 6.96 -49.35 -39.83
C LYS A 905 7.60 -48.01 -39.52
N LEU A 906 7.97 -47.23 -40.55
CA LEU A 906 8.60 -45.93 -40.41
C LEU A 906 7.62 -44.84 -39.95
N THR A 907 6.31 -45.02 -40.18
CA THR A 907 5.28 -44.08 -39.68
C THR A 907 5.29 -43.90 -38.15
N LYS A 908 5.85 -44.87 -37.41
CA LYS A 908 5.97 -44.86 -35.95
C LYS A 908 7.32 -44.31 -35.44
N LYS A 909 8.25 -43.97 -36.34
CA LYS A 909 9.58 -43.45 -35.98
C LYS A 909 9.58 -41.92 -35.90
N LYS A 910 10.42 -41.36 -35.04
CA LYS A 910 10.58 -39.90 -34.89
C LYS A 910 11.35 -39.25 -36.05
N SER A 911 12.23 -39.99 -36.70
CA SER A 911 12.99 -39.58 -37.89
C SER A 911 13.15 -40.77 -38.84
N LEU A 912 13.40 -40.48 -40.11
CA LEU A 912 13.72 -41.51 -41.11
C LEU A 912 15.16 -42.02 -40.93
N PRO A 913 15.48 -43.24 -41.38
CA PRO A 913 16.81 -43.85 -41.25
C PRO A 913 17.80 -43.33 -42.32
N TYR A 914 17.71 -42.05 -42.66
CA TYR A 914 18.56 -41.38 -43.65
C TYR A 914 19.30 -40.22 -42.99
N GLU A 915 20.36 -39.73 -43.62
CA GLU A 915 21.13 -38.60 -43.10
C GLU A 915 20.26 -37.34 -43.13
N LYS A 916 19.88 -36.82 -41.97
CA LYS A 916 18.99 -35.66 -41.88
C LYS A 916 19.79 -34.38 -42.12
N ILE A 917 19.32 -33.54 -43.02
CA ILE A 917 19.87 -32.22 -43.28
C ILE A 917 19.16 -31.19 -42.40
N LYS A 918 19.90 -30.63 -41.45
CA LYS A 918 19.42 -29.62 -40.50
C LYS A 918 19.47 -28.22 -41.09
N ASN A 919 20.57 -27.89 -41.75
CA ASN A 919 20.84 -26.63 -42.43
C ASN A 919 21.86 -26.88 -43.55
N TYR A 920 21.90 -26.00 -44.56
CA TYR A 920 22.94 -26.00 -45.58
C TYR A 920 23.10 -24.63 -46.22
N ALA A 921 24.28 -24.34 -46.78
CA ALA A 921 24.53 -23.18 -47.62
C ALA A 921 25.39 -23.55 -48.82
N GLU A 922 25.12 -22.87 -49.93
CA GLU A 922 25.94 -22.95 -51.14
C GLU A 922 27.07 -21.93 -51.06
N ASN A 923 28.27 -22.34 -51.44
CA ASN A 923 29.35 -21.42 -51.71
C ASN A 923 29.58 -21.34 -53.22
N GLU A 924 29.08 -20.27 -53.84
CA GLU A 924 29.19 -20.06 -55.29
C GLU A 924 30.65 -19.91 -55.75
N SER A 925 31.57 -19.56 -54.86
CA SER A 925 32.98 -19.35 -55.19
C SER A 925 33.78 -20.64 -55.34
N ASP A 926 33.38 -21.74 -54.68
CA ASP A 926 34.07 -23.03 -54.75
C ASP A 926 33.23 -24.17 -55.36
N GLY A 927 31.92 -23.95 -55.57
CA GLY A 927 31.01 -24.94 -56.18
C GLY A 927 30.52 -26.04 -55.22
N PHE A 928 30.69 -25.85 -53.90
CA PHE A 928 30.30 -26.83 -52.90
C PHE A 928 29.11 -26.36 -52.05
N VAL A 929 28.39 -27.34 -51.50
CA VAL A 929 27.40 -27.19 -50.45
C VAL A 929 28.01 -27.64 -49.13
N TYR A 930 27.86 -26.81 -48.10
CA TYR A 930 28.21 -27.13 -46.72
C TYR A 930 26.94 -27.33 -45.94
N PHE A 931 26.72 -28.54 -45.42
CA PHE A 931 25.49 -28.91 -44.71
C PHE A 931 25.76 -29.43 -43.31
N ASN A 932 24.74 -29.36 -42.45
CA ASN A 932 24.83 -29.68 -41.02
C ASN A 932 25.94 -28.85 -40.33
N ARG A 933 26.03 -27.56 -40.68
CA ARG A 933 26.92 -26.60 -40.02
C ARG A 933 26.46 -26.37 -38.60
N GLU A 934 27.39 -26.01 -37.73
CA GLU A 934 27.19 -25.84 -36.30
C GLU A 934 27.49 -24.41 -35.88
N ILE A 935 26.83 -23.96 -34.81
CA ILE A 935 27.11 -22.66 -34.20
C ILE A 935 28.22 -22.76 -33.15
N LYS A 936 28.95 -21.66 -32.99
CA LYS A 936 29.74 -21.35 -31.79
C LYS A 936 29.32 -19.98 -31.28
N ALA A 937 29.67 -19.64 -30.05
CA ALA A 937 29.40 -18.31 -29.53
C ALA A 937 30.56 -17.73 -28.73
N THR A 938 30.59 -16.41 -28.63
CA THR A 938 31.48 -15.69 -27.71
C THR A 938 30.64 -14.84 -26.77
N MET A 939 30.73 -15.11 -25.47
CA MET A 939 30.09 -14.30 -24.44
C MET A 939 31.04 -13.17 -24.03
N LEU A 940 30.52 -11.94 -23.96
CA LEU A 940 31.21 -10.78 -23.40
C LEU A 940 30.50 -10.34 -22.14
N ALA A 941 31.26 -9.97 -21.11
CA ALA A 941 30.73 -9.37 -19.89
C ALA A 941 31.66 -8.27 -19.39
N PHE A 942 31.08 -7.12 -19.09
CA PHE A 942 31.78 -5.97 -18.53
C PHE A 942 31.02 -5.45 -17.31
N LEU A 943 31.76 -5.18 -16.23
CA LEU A 943 31.31 -4.36 -15.12
C LEU A 943 31.94 -2.98 -15.26
N VAL A 944 31.17 -1.94 -14.97
CA VAL A 944 31.55 -0.55 -15.21
C VAL A 944 31.68 0.19 -13.89
N LYS A 945 32.82 0.86 -13.68
CA LYS A 945 33.16 1.59 -12.47
C LYS A 945 33.53 3.03 -12.81
N ASP A 946 32.59 3.95 -12.64
CA ASP A 946 32.82 5.39 -12.76
C ASP A 946 32.84 6.06 -11.38
N LYS A 947 33.55 7.20 -11.27
CA LYS A 947 33.78 7.89 -9.99
C LYS A 947 32.61 8.71 -9.49
N ASP A 948 31.73 9.14 -10.40
CA ASP A 948 30.56 9.98 -10.15
C ASP A 948 29.28 9.16 -9.92
N PHE A 949 29.42 7.84 -9.75
CA PHE A 949 28.30 6.93 -9.61
C PHE A 949 28.55 5.92 -8.48
N ARG A 950 27.49 5.67 -7.70
CA ARG A 950 27.42 4.57 -6.72
C ARG A 950 26.16 3.76 -6.97
N VAL A 951 26.23 2.45 -6.75
CA VAL A 951 25.08 1.55 -7.00
C VAL A 951 23.97 1.77 -5.95
N PRO A 952 22.75 2.21 -6.34
CA PRO A 952 21.60 2.29 -5.44
C PRO A 952 21.13 0.92 -4.97
N GLN A 953 20.44 0.87 -3.82
CA GLN A 953 20.01 -0.42 -3.25
C GLN A 953 19.01 -1.16 -4.14
N GLU A 954 18.05 -0.45 -4.72
CA GLU A 954 17.05 -1.01 -5.63
C GLU A 954 17.71 -1.72 -6.83
N MET A 955 18.85 -1.20 -7.30
CA MET A 955 19.65 -1.82 -8.36
C MET A 955 20.41 -3.05 -7.88
N ILE A 956 20.91 -3.04 -6.63
CA ILE A 956 21.53 -4.23 -6.01
C ILE A 956 20.50 -5.36 -5.92
N GLY A 957 19.28 -5.08 -5.45
CA GLY A 957 18.23 -6.10 -5.36
C GLY A 957 17.78 -6.64 -6.73
N LEU A 958 17.77 -5.79 -7.76
CA LEU A 958 17.43 -6.18 -9.13
C LEU A 958 18.52 -7.05 -9.76
N THR A 959 19.77 -6.57 -9.76
CA THR A 959 20.86 -7.12 -10.57
C THR A 959 21.80 -8.04 -9.79
N GLY A 960 21.92 -7.86 -8.46
CA GLY A 960 22.96 -8.47 -7.63
C GLY A 960 24.33 -7.79 -7.73
N ILE A 961 24.48 -6.76 -8.57
CA ILE A 961 25.73 -6.01 -8.71
C ILE A 961 25.86 -5.07 -7.51
N THR A 962 26.89 -5.26 -6.69
CA THR A 962 27.18 -4.38 -5.54
C THR A 962 28.28 -3.37 -5.88
N GLN A 963 28.39 -2.31 -5.08
CA GLN A 963 29.50 -1.36 -5.18
C GLN A 963 30.86 -2.06 -5.03
N GLU A 964 30.98 -3.01 -4.10
CA GLU A 964 32.20 -3.81 -3.90
C GLU A 964 32.58 -4.62 -5.15
N VAL A 965 31.58 -5.24 -5.82
CA VAL A 965 31.79 -5.98 -7.07
C VAL A 965 32.29 -5.06 -8.18
N LEU A 966 31.69 -3.87 -8.34
CA LEU A 966 32.18 -2.88 -9.31
C LEU A 966 33.58 -2.39 -8.94
N GLU A 967 33.89 -2.23 -7.66
CA GLU A 967 35.20 -1.77 -7.23
C GLU A 967 36.31 -2.78 -7.49
N LYS A 968 36.01 -4.07 -7.32
CA LYS A 968 36.94 -5.19 -7.49
C LYS A 968 37.14 -5.57 -8.96
N TYR A 969 36.08 -5.61 -9.77
CA TYR A 969 36.13 -6.14 -11.15
C TYR A 969 35.81 -5.11 -12.24
N GLY A 970 35.27 -3.94 -11.88
CA GLY A 970 34.80 -2.96 -12.84
C GLY A 970 35.92 -2.18 -13.54
N LYS A 971 35.65 -1.77 -14.78
CA LYS A 971 36.50 -0.91 -15.61
C LYS A 971 35.84 0.45 -15.84
N VAL A 972 36.66 1.48 -16.09
CA VAL A 972 36.12 2.82 -16.42
C VAL A 972 35.39 2.78 -17.77
N THR A 973 34.29 3.55 -17.90
CA THR A 973 33.42 3.49 -19.09
C THR A 973 34.16 3.70 -20.41
N SER A 974 35.15 4.59 -20.45
CA SER A 974 35.94 4.86 -21.66
C SER A 974 36.79 3.66 -22.12
N GLN A 975 37.23 2.81 -21.19
CA GLN A 975 37.95 1.58 -21.49
C GLN A 975 36.98 0.53 -22.05
N VAL A 976 35.79 0.42 -21.46
CA VAL A 976 34.74 -0.51 -21.91
C VAL A 976 34.28 -0.17 -23.32
N ASP A 977 34.01 1.10 -23.61
CA ASP A 977 33.62 1.57 -24.95
C ASP A 977 34.69 1.23 -26.00
N LYS A 978 35.97 1.38 -25.65
CA LYS A 978 37.08 1.02 -26.53
C LYS A 978 37.14 -0.50 -26.76
N GLU A 979 37.19 -1.31 -25.70
CA GLU A 979 37.32 -2.77 -25.82
C GLU A 979 36.13 -3.40 -26.57
N LEU A 980 34.90 -2.93 -26.31
CA LEU A 980 33.72 -3.36 -27.05
C LEU A 980 33.81 -2.98 -28.54
N SER A 981 34.16 -1.73 -28.82
CA SER A 981 34.26 -1.26 -30.22
C SER A 981 35.35 -2.02 -30.99
N ASP A 982 36.49 -2.26 -30.36
CA ASP A 982 37.61 -3.01 -30.96
C ASP A 982 37.18 -4.45 -31.29
N PHE A 983 36.36 -5.11 -30.44
CA PHE A 983 35.88 -6.47 -30.70
C PHE A 983 34.98 -6.59 -31.95
N TYR A 984 34.14 -5.59 -32.21
CA TYR A 984 33.21 -5.59 -33.34
C TYR A 984 33.81 -4.95 -34.61
N THR A 985 34.94 -4.27 -34.50
CA THR A 985 35.58 -3.60 -35.63
C THR A 985 35.89 -4.59 -36.76
N GLY A 986 35.40 -4.29 -37.97
CA GLY A 986 35.62 -5.12 -39.17
C GLY A 986 34.65 -6.29 -39.35
N LYS A 987 33.66 -6.47 -38.45
CA LYS A 987 32.61 -7.49 -38.56
C LYS A 987 31.31 -6.90 -39.10
N LYS A 988 30.55 -7.65 -39.89
CA LYS A 988 29.13 -7.36 -40.19
C LYS A 988 28.26 -7.96 -39.10
N VAL A 989 27.55 -7.14 -38.35
CA VAL A 989 26.83 -7.60 -37.15
C VAL A 989 25.35 -7.29 -37.28
N LEU A 990 24.51 -8.19 -36.79
CA LEU A 990 23.11 -7.90 -36.47
C LEU A 990 22.97 -7.83 -34.95
N PHE A 991 22.67 -6.64 -34.43
CA PHE A 991 22.54 -6.41 -33.00
C PHE A 991 21.10 -6.62 -32.54
N GLY A 992 20.92 -7.45 -31.51
CA GLY A 992 19.65 -7.68 -30.84
C GLY A 992 19.73 -7.29 -29.38
N ALA A 993 18.63 -6.79 -28.82
CA ALA A 993 18.50 -6.58 -27.39
C ALA A 993 17.10 -6.97 -26.89
N HIS A 994 16.92 -7.11 -25.57
CA HIS A 994 15.61 -7.39 -25.00
C HIS A 994 14.69 -6.17 -25.08
N ASN A 995 15.22 -4.94 -24.98
CA ASN A 995 14.46 -3.72 -25.16
C ASN A 995 15.33 -2.69 -25.90
N THR A 996 15.41 -2.84 -27.22
CA THR A 996 16.33 -2.03 -28.05
C THR A 996 16.20 -0.53 -27.78
N PRO A 997 15.01 0.07 -27.63
CA PRO A 997 14.90 1.49 -27.27
C PRO A 997 15.61 1.86 -25.96
N TYR A 998 15.52 1.01 -24.93
CA TYR A 998 16.22 1.23 -23.65
C TYR A 998 17.73 1.01 -23.80
N ASP A 999 18.14 -0.16 -24.26
CA ASP A 999 19.55 -0.60 -24.31
C ASP A 999 20.39 0.31 -25.22
N ALA A 1000 19.82 0.72 -26.36
CA ALA A 1000 20.45 1.65 -27.28
C ALA A 1000 20.61 3.06 -26.69
N ARG A 1001 19.64 3.55 -25.89
CA ARG A 1001 19.72 4.86 -25.25
C ARG A 1001 20.81 4.89 -24.18
N VAL A 1002 20.90 3.86 -23.35
CA VAL A 1002 21.97 3.72 -22.36
C VAL A 1002 23.33 3.64 -23.06
N SER A 1003 23.45 2.83 -24.11
CA SER A 1003 24.67 2.72 -24.91
C SER A 1003 25.06 4.06 -25.54
N ARG A 1004 24.10 4.84 -26.07
CA ARG A 1004 24.37 6.18 -26.62
C ARG A 1004 24.96 7.14 -25.59
N ALA A 1005 24.47 7.09 -24.36
CA ALA A 1005 24.88 8.01 -23.29
C ALA A 1005 26.26 7.67 -22.72
N ASN A 1006 26.65 6.40 -22.71
CA ASN A 1006 27.85 5.91 -22.03
C ASN A 1006 28.94 5.39 -22.98
N LEU A 1007 28.54 4.77 -24.09
CA LEU A 1007 29.41 4.03 -25.02
C LEU A 1007 29.27 4.60 -26.45
N PRO A 1008 29.70 5.85 -26.70
CA PRO A 1008 29.45 6.54 -27.97
C PRO A 1008 30.09 5.83 -29.18
N LYS A 1009 31.24 5.18 -29.03
CA LYS A 1009 31.89 4.46 -30.14
C LYS A 1009 31.12 3.18 -30.47
N PHE A 1010 30.76 2.41 -29.46
CA PHE A 1010 29.93 1.21 -29.65
C PHE A 1010 28.56 1.56 -30.23
N TYR A 1011 27.93 2.62 -29.74
CA TYR A 1011 26.64 3.09 -30.27
C TYR A 1011 26.73 3.48 -31.75
N GLN A 1012 27.83 4.10 -32.17
CA GLN A 1012 28.05 4.42 -33.58
C GLN A 1012 28.14 3.14 -34.42
N LEU A 1013 28.88 2.12 -33.96
CA LEU A 1013 28.93 0.81 -34.63
C LEU A 1013 27.57 0.15 -34.72
N MET A 1014 26.78 0.19 -33.66
CA MET A 1014 25.42 -0.35 -33.65
C MET A 1014 24.52 0.37 -34.67
N LYS A 1015 24.61 1.70 -34.77
CA LYS A 1015 23.85 2.52 -35.73
C LYS A 1015 24.24 2.24 -37.18
N ASP A 1016 25.52 1.94 -37.42
CA ASP A 1016 26.04 1.62 -38.75
C ASP A 1016 25.71 0.17 -39.18
N ASN A 1017 25.14 -0.63 -38.28
CA ASN A 1017 24.71 -2.00 -38.50
C ASN A 1017 23.18 -2.14 -38.39
N LYS A 1018 22.65 -3.34 -38.70
CA LYS A 1018 21.23 -3.65 -38.49
C LYS A 1018 20.97 -3.95 -37.02
N VAL A 1019 19.77 -3.58 -36.55
CA VAL A 1019 19.33 -3.79 -35.16
C VAL A 1019 17.93 -4.40 -35.13
N TYR A 1020 17.63 -5.25 -34.14
CA TYR A 1020 16.30 -5.83 -33.91
C TYR A 1020 15.94 -5.89 -32.41
N ASP A 1021 14.64 -5.92 -32.11
CA ASP A 1021 14.07 -6.02 -30.76
C ASP A 1021 13.50 -7.42 -30.53
N SER A 1022 14.04 -8.13 -29.53
CA SER A 1022 13.63 -9.51 -29.26
C SER A 1022 12.38 -9.62 -28.39
N ALA A 1023 12.02 -8.61 -27.60
CA ALA A 1023 10.83 -8.67 -26.74
C ALA A 1023 9.54 -8.56 -27.55
N LEU A 1024 9.49 -7.69 -28.56
CA LEU A 1024 8.33 -7.57 -29.45
C LEU A 1024 8.01 -8.93 -30.09
N PHE A 1025 9.03 -9.55 -30.66
CA PHE A 1025 8.91 -10.87 -31.29
C PHE A 1025 8.54 -11.98 -30.29
N ALA A 1026 9.24 -12.07 -29.14
CA ALA A 1026 8.96 -13.11 -28.14
C ALA A 1026 7.55 -12.99 -27.54
N LYS A 1027 6.99 -11.78 -27.47
CA LYS A 1027 5.63 -11.51 -27.01
C LYS A 1027 4.59 -11.86 -28.09
N GLU A 1028 4.82 -11.46 -29.32
CA GLU A 1028 3.95 -11.79 -30.46
C GLU A 1028 3.87 -13.32 -30.66
N GLU A 1029 5.00 -14.02 -30.54
CA GLU A 1029 5.12 -15.46 -30.78
C GLU A 1029 4.99 -16.33 -29.52
N ARG A 1030 4.79 -15.72 -28.34
CA ARG A 1030 4.60 -16.42 -27.04
C ARG A 1030 5.73 -17.40 -26.67
N LEU A 1031 6.99 -17.07 -26.96
CA LEU A 1031 8.12 -18.01 -26.91
C LEU A 1031 8.71 -18.28 -25.50
N ALA A 1032 8.43 -17.41 -24.51
CA ALA A 1032 9.04 -17.47 -23.17
C ALA A 1032 8.03 -17.35 -22.01
N TYR A 1033 6.73 -17.41 -22.31
CA TYR A 1033 5.66 -17.24 -21.34
C TYR A 1033 4.81 -18.51 -21.30
N ASP A 1034 5.01 -19.35 -20.28
CA ASP A 1034 4.37 -20.66 -20.14
C ASP A 1034 2.83 -20.59 -20.10
N ALA A 1035 2.21 -21.65 -20.65
CA ALA A 1035 0.78 -21.90 -20.56
C ALA A 1035 0.39 -22.40 -19.15
N VAL A 1036 0.23 -21.48 -18.21
CA VAL A 1036 -0.64 -21.71 -17.06
C VAL A 1036 -2.07 -21.55 -17.55
N SER A 1037 -2.94 -22.54 -17.36
CA SER A 1037 -4.37 -22.40 -17.69
C SER A 1037 -4.97 -21.29 -16.83
N VAL A 1038 -5.13 -20.14 -17.46
CA VAL A 1038 -5.57 -18.91 -16.84
C VAL A 1038 -6.67 -18.36 -17.71
N SER A 1039 -7.59 -17.62 -17.12
CA SER A 1039 -8.55 -16.89 -17.91
C SER A 1039 -8.54 -15.43 -17.50
N ASN A 1040 -8.76 -14.55 -18.48
CA ASN A 1040 -9.08 -13.16 -18.24
C ASN A 1040 -10.54 -12.89 -18.60
N ILE A 1041 -11.09 -11.79 -18.11
CA ILE A 1041 -12.44 -11.32 -18.42
C ILE A 1041 -12.27 -9.99 -19.15
N SER A 1042 -12.32 -10.03 -20.48
CA SER A 1042 -11.68 -9.02 -21.34
C SER A 1042 -12.62 -7.99 -21.97
N GLN A 1043 -13.93 -8.08 -21.73
CA GLN A 1043 -14.96 -7.18 -22.30
C GLN A 1043 -15.86 -6.56 -21.22
N ILE A 1044 -15.40 -6.54 -19.98
CA ILE A 1044 -16.09 -5.90 -18.87
C ILE A 1044 -15.24 -4.70 -18.45
N ASP A 1045 -15.77 -3.49 -18.62
CA ASP A 1045 -15.03 -2.24 -18.41
C ASP A 1045 -14.46 -2.11 -16.99
N GLU A 1046 -15.15 -2.69 -16.00
CA GLU A 1046 -14.74 -2.66 -14.60
C GLU A 1046 -13.59 -3.64 -14.26
N ILE A 1047 -13.26 -4.56 -15.18
CA ILE A 1047 -12.18 -5.55 -15.01
C ILE A 1047 -11.06 -5.24 -15.99
N ASN A 1048 -9.85 -5.02 -15.45
CA ASN A 1048 -8.67 -4.82 -16.28
C ASN A 1048 -8.37 -6.11 -17.08
N SER A 1049 -8.39 -5.99 -18.42
CA SER A 1049 -8.15 -7.11 -19.35
C SER A 1049 -6.79 -7.79 -19.21
N ASN A 1050 -5.83 -7.16 -18.52
CA ASN A 1050 -4.52 -7.72 -18.21
C ASN A 1050 -4.49 -8.56 -16.92
N VAL A 1051 -5.63 -8.75 -16.25
CA VAL A 1051 -5.71 -9.52 -15.01
C VAL A 1051 -6.06 -10.97 -15.33
N PHE A 1052 -5.19 -11.87 -14.88
CA PHE A 1052 -5.30 -13.30 -15.15
C PHE A 1052 -5.63 -14.06 -13.88
N PHE A 1053 -6.72 -14.80 -13.90
CA PHE A 1053 -7.13 -15.69 -12.83
C PHE A 1053 -6.73 -17.12 -13.15
N TYR A 1054 -6.40 -17.90 -12.13
CA TYR A 1054 -6.18 -19.32 -12.33
C TYR A 1054 -7.48 -20.01 -12.76
N ASN A 1055 -7.47 -20.72 -13.89
CA ASN A 1055 -8.65 -21.40 -14.41
C ASN A 1055 -8.27 -22.74 -15.06
N ASN A 1056 -8.02 -23.75 -14.24
CA ASN A 1056 -7.74 -25.11 -14.72
C ASN A 1056 -8.95 -26.01 -14.48
N SER A 1057 -9.53 -26.55 -15.55
CA SER A 1057 -10.67 -27.46 -15.49
C SER A 1057 -10.39 -28.77 -14.72
N ASN A 1058 -9.12 -29.12 -14.51
CA ASN A 1058 -8.70 -30.30 -13.73
C ASN A 1058 -8.41 -29.98 -12.25
N SER A 1059 -8.63 -28.75 -11.79
CA SER A 1059 -8.42 -28.31 -10.41
C SER A 1059 -9.75 -27.93 -9.76
N ASP A 1060 -9.98 -28.38 -8.52
CA ASP A 1060 -11.14 -27.96 -7.72
C ASP A 1060 -11.13 -26.45 -7.43
N PHE A 1061 -9.94 -25.85 -7.42
CA PHE A 1061 -9.75 -24.40 -7.36
C PHE A 1061 -9.63 -23.86 -8.80
N ASN A 1062 -10.74 -23.42 -9.40
CA ASN A 1062 -10.74 -22.77 -10.71
C ASN A 1062 -11.80 -21.66 -10.77
N LEU A 1063 -11.53 -20.62 -11.56
CA LEU A 1063 -12.40 -19.44 -11.67
C LEU A 1063 -13.81 -19.80 -12.18
N THR A 1064 -13.90 -20.68 -13.16
CA THR A 1064 -15.17 -21.07 -13.78
C THR A 1064 -16.15 -21.65 -12.75
N ASN A 1065 -15.67 -22.52 -11.86
CA ASN A 1065 -16.47 -23.11 -10.79
C ASN A 1065 -16.87 -22.06 -9.77
N PHE A 1066 -15.96 -21.17 -9.39
CA PHE A 1066 -16.26 -20.08 -8.46
C PHE A 1066 -17.44 -19.21 -8.95
N ILE A 1067 -17.41 -18.78 -10.22
CA ILE A 1067 -18.51 -18.00 -10.82
C ILE A 1067 -19.78 -18.85 -10.98
N ARG A 1068 -19.66 -20.12 -11.37
CA ARG A 1068 -20.81 -21.03 -11.54
C ARG A 1068 -21.54 -21.33 -10.25
N GLU A 1069 -20.81 -21.52 -9.15
CA GLU A 1069 -21.40 -21.80 -7.85
C GLU A 1069 -22.20 -20.61 -7.32
N ASN A 1070 -21.84 -19.39 -7.72
CA ASN A 1070 -22.45 -18.13 -7.28
C ASN A 1070 -22.63 -18.05 -5.76
N LYS A 1071 -21.65 -18.60 -5.03
CA LYS A 1071 -21.61 -18.54 -3.58
C LYS A 1071 -20.78 -17.34 -3.16
N ASN A 1072 -21.25 -16.71 -2.10
CA ASN A 1072 -20.54 -15.65 -1.40
C ASN A 1072 -19.08 -16.03 -1.12
N GLY A 1073 -18.11 -15.25 -1.61
CA GLY A 1073 -16.69 -15.57 -1.47
C GLY A 1073 -15.76 -14.68 -2.30
N TYR A 1074 -14.47 -15.02 -2.29
CA TYR A 1074 -13.41 -14.31 -3.02
C TYR A 1074 -12.55 -15.30 -3.82
N TYR A 1075 -12.09 -14.87 -5.00
CA TYR A 1075 -11.19 -15.61 -5.86
C TYR A 1075 -10.01 -14.73 -6.30
N PRO A 1076 -8.76 -15.05 -5.88
CA PRO A 1076 -7.61 -14.24 -6.20
C PRO A 1076 -7.11 -14.44 -7.64
N ASP A 1077 -6.56 -13.38 -8.21
CA ASP A 1077 -5.75 -13.46 -9.42
C ASP A 1077 -4.40 -14.14 -9.14
N ARG A 1078 -3.62 -14.40 -10.20
CA ARG A 1078 -2.30 -15.06 -10.08
C ARG A 1078 -1.31 -14.32 -9.20
N THR A 1079 -1.43 -13.00 -9.11
CA THR A 1079 -0.49 -12.17 -8.34
C THR A 1079 -0.98 -11.91 -6.92
N ASN A 1080 -2.22 -12.30 -6.60
CA ASN A 1080 -2.92 -11.92 -5.37
C ASN A 1080 -2.99 -10.40 -5.16
N GLN A 1081 -2.93 -9.62 -6.24
CA GLN A 1081 -3.13 -8.17 -6.26
C GLN A 1081 -4.59 -7.82 -6.52
N TYR A 1082 -5.33 -8.70 -7.17
CA TYR A 1082 -6.73 -8.51 -7.53
C TYR A 1082 -7.57 -9.69 -7.02
N LEU A 1083 -8.81 -9.42 -6.61
CA LEU A 1083 -9.77 -10.45 -6.23
C LEU A 1083 -11.05 -10.25 -7.03
N LEU A 1084 -11.68 -11.35 -7.44
CA LEU A 1084 -13.08 -11.37 -7.83
C LEU A 1084 -13.90 -11.76 -6.59
N GLU A 1085 -14.82 -10.90 -6.17
CA GLU A 1085 -15.72 -11.13 -5.04
C GLU A 1085 -17.14 -11.40 -5.56
N ILE A 1086 -17.82 -12.35 -4.91
CA ILE A 1086 -19.25 -12.59 -5.07
C ILE A 1086 -19.92 -12.23 -3.74
N ASP A 1087 -20.86 -11.29 -3.80
CA ASP A 1087 -21.61 -10.83 -2.64
C ASP A 1087 -23.11 -10.74 -2.92
N ASN A 1088 -23.88 -11.63 -2.31
CA ASN A 1088 -25.34 -11.72 -2.43
C ASN A 1088 -25.83 -11.76 -3.88
N GLY A 1089 -25.06 -12.43 -4.74
CA GLY A 1089 -25.33 -12.57 -6.17
C GLY A 1089 -24.80 -11.42 -7.04
N GLU A 1090 -24.20 -10.38 -6.43
CA GLU A 1090 -23.50 -9.31 -7.14
C GLU A 1090 -21.99 -9.59 -7.23
N TYR A 1091 -21.37 -9.09 -8.29
CA TYR A 1091 -19.96 -9.32 -8.57
C TYR A 1091 -19.14 -8.05 -8.36
N TYR A 1092 -17.96 -8.19 -7.77
CA TYR A 1092 -17.06 -7.07 -7.50
C TYR A 1092 -15.63 -7.41 -7.88
N PHE A 1093 -14.95 -6.45 -8.49
CA PHE A 1093 -13.53 -6.48 -8.74
C PHE A 1093 -12.81 -5.69 -7.63
N VAL A 1094 -12.00 -6.38 -6.83
CA VAL A 1094 -11.22 -5.77 -5.74
C VAL A 1094 -9.80 -5.59 -6.20
N ASN A 1095 -9.36 -4.34 -6.29
CA ASN A 1095 -7.99 -3.96 -6.60
C ASN A 1095 -7.25 -3.66 -5.29
N LYS A 1096 -6.45 -4.62 -4.82
CA LYS A 1096 -5.69 -4.45 -3.56
C LYS A 1096 -4.53 -3.47 -3.70
N VAL A 1097 -4.10 -3.16 -4.92
CA VAL A 1097 -3.00 -2.23 -5.21
C VAL A 1097 -3.49 -0.79 -5.17
N LEU A 1098 -4.65 -0.51 -5.77
CA LEU A 1098 -5.28 0.83 -5.71
C LEU A 1098 -6.16 1.02 -4.47
N HIS A 1099 -6.35 -0.04 -3.68
CA HIS A 1099 -7.22 -0.06 -2.51
C HIS A 1099 -8.71 0.19 -2.81
N GLU A 1100 -9.16 -0.28 -3.97
CA GLU A 1100 -10.51 -0.05 -4.52
C GLU A 1100 -11.31 -1.35 -4.57
N LYS A 1101 -12.63 -1.23 -4.43
CA LYS A 1101 -13.61 -2.28 -4.73
C LYS A 1101 -14.60 -1.69 -5.72
N ILE A 1102 -14.67 -2.29 -6.90
CA ILE A 1102 -15.43 -1.82 -8.05
C ILE A 1102 -16.55 -2.82 -8.30
N LYS A 1103 -17.80 -2.35 -8.32
CA LYS A 1103 -18.94 -3.20 -8.68
C LYS A 1103 -18.90 -3.52 -10.17
N ILE A 1104 -19.08 -4.78 -10.53
CA ILE A 1104 -19.10 -5.23 -11.92
C ILE A 1104 -20.55 -5.24 -12.42
N ASN A 1105 -20.86 -4.47 -13.46
CA ASN A 1105 -22.18 -4.44 -14.07
C ASN A 1105 -22.32 -5.54 -15.13
N ALA A 1106 -22.19 -6.80 -14.71
CA ALA A 1106 -22.38 -7.96 -15.58
C ALA A 1106 -23.08 -9.10 -14.85
N THR A 1107 -23.91 -9.82 -15.60
CA THR A 1107 -24.54 -11.06 -15.17
C THR A 1107 -23.52 -12.19 -15.08
N LYS A 1108 -23.90 -13.26 -14.37
CA LYS A 1108 -23.14 -14.50 -14.30
C LYS A 1108 -22.83 -15.05 -15.69
N GLU A 1109 -23.82 -15.05 -16.58
CA GLU A 1109 -23.71 -15.55 -17.95
C GLU A 1109 -22.76 -14.69 -18.78
N GLU A 1110 -22.81 -13.37 -18.65
CA GLU A 1110 -21.87 -12.44 -19.30
C GLU A 1110 -20.44 -12.67 -18.79
N LEU A 1111 -20.24 -12.79 -17.47
CA LEU A 1111 -18.92 -13.10 -16.91
C LEU A 1111 -18.35 -14.42 -17.44
N LEU A 1112 -19.16 -15.47 -17.53
CA LEU A 1112 -18.73 -16.76 -18.08
C LEU A 1112 -18.50 -16.72 -19.59
N THR A 1113 -19.25 -15.90 -20.33
CA THR A 1113 -19.13 -15.76 -21.79
C THR A 1113 -17.90 -14.96 -22.18
N GLU A 1114 -17.57 -13.93 -21.39
CA GLU A 1114 -16.42 -13.05 -21.63
C GLU A 1114 -15.09 -13.56 -21.08
N MET A 1115 -15.11 -14.73 -20.42
CA MET A 1115 -13.91 -15.47 -20.05
C MET A 1115 -13.21 -16.00 -21.30
N LYS A 1116 -11.94 -15.64 -21.46
CA LYS A 1116 -11.06 -16.18 -22.51
C LYS A 1116 -9.91 -16.93 -21.88
N ASP A 1117 -9.61 -18.11 -22.45
CA ASP A 1117 -8.48 -18.97 -22.09
C ASP A 1117 -7.14 -18.48 -22.65
#